data_AF-A0A819YGH1-F1
#
_entry.id   AF-A0A819YGH1-F1
#
_cell.length_a   1.000
_cell.length_b   1.000
_cell.length_c   1.000
_cell.angle_alpha   90.00
_cell.angle_beta   90.00
_cell.angle_gamma   90.00
#
_symmetry.space_group_name_H-M   'P 1'
#
loop_
_entity.id
_entity.type
_entity.pdbx_description
1 polymer ?
#
loop_
_entity_poly.entity_id
_entity_poly.type
_entity_poly.pdbx_seq_one_letter_code
_entity_poly.pdbx_strand_id
1 'polypeptide(L)'
;MQLNNESFAIKTAISTETSRPIFIHIVDVNSDELLDIITANHGTHSISIFYSYGNGIFSSSTTYPTGYDSFPCAIFTGDFNNDNNVDIAIVNHGINNIMILLANKYNAFENQSTISIGPHSGPCSIVAGYFNNDNILDIAVANNGNNRINIFLGNGDGTFSAYATYTLGDQSPYSIAMGDFNMDNQIDLVVANKGMNNIGVLLGYGNGFFTNPIFRRTGSTSTTYLVTCDLNTDGRSDIVVINDDTRSIGILLGFNPGISEDQKIYSTGSWPFSVAVGDFNNDYRLDIVVTNAVDDTVSVLHGHGNGSFEDQKTYSTGSLPSSVVVCDFNNDNRSDIVVTNSNNNTVSIFVGYGNGSFEDQKTYSTGYFPRSIAVGDFNSDSRLDIVVVNQDSNTISIFLGYGNGSFEDQKIFSVGSFPRSVAVGDFNSDNRLDIIVSNSDSDTISIFLGYGNGSFEDQKTYLTGLAPSSVAVGDFDNDNRSDIVVANEGSNTVIVFLGYRNGSFEDQKTYSTDSLPSSVAVGDFNNDKRLDFVVANYGSDTVIVFLGYENGFFENQKPYATGSHPYSVAVGDFNNDNRSDFVVANLYSNTVSVLLHYDSVPLTAENTFAVDDASLLKAVAVVDFNNDGILDLVVANYGTNNIGVSFGYANGTFGKQLKFLTGSNSHPHSIATADFDGDGQIDIAVANRGTKNVGLFIGNGKGAFEIQYADNIFNATPLFIASTDLNNDGRSDICVAYEDTDNVDILVLRDTGYLKDQKTYSTGSFPQSVAVADFNSDNRLDIAVVNFNNHTISILLGYGNGSFEDQKTYSTDSFPISVAVGDFNNDNRLDIVVVNQGSDTLSIFLGYGNGSFEDQKTFSIGPSPQSVAVGDFNNDNRLDIVVANSNNNTVSVLLGYGNGSFEDQKTYSTDSLPSSVAVGDFNSDNRLDIVVVNSNSNTVSVLLGYGNGSFENQKTFSVGLWSLSVAVGNFNNDNRLDIVVVNFDSGTISVLLGYGTGSFEDQNTYSTGSFPVSVAVDDFNNDNRLDVVVVNSNSNTVSVLLGYGNGSFEDQNIYSTGSLPSSVAVGDFNNDNRLDVVVANSGNNTVSVFLGYRNLAFRKQTTLKTIRGSRPRSFTFGDFNSDRRTDIAVVNTAINSVGVFLGYSDYTFSNQITLLSGASPVAISTGNFNNDSILDLVVANNKDASVDLFLGVVISTTTPS
;
A
#
# COMPACT_ATOMS: atom_id res chain seq x y z
N MET A 1 -38.54 22.99 41.59
CA MET A 1 -37.39 22.08 41.37
C MET A 1 -37.75 21.14 40.24
N GLN A 2 -37.41 21.53 39.01
CA GLN A 2 -37.16 20.68 37.85
C GLN A 2 -36.71 21.67 36.75
N LEU A 3 -35.41 21.71 36.50
CA LEU A 3 -34.79 22.46 35.40
C LEU A 3 -34.64 21.49 34.24
N ASN A 4 -35.25 21.84 33.10
CA ASN A 4 -35.12 21.11 31.85
C ASN A 4 -33.70 21.29 31.31
N ASN A 5 -32.96 20.18 31.21
CA ASN A 5 -31.67 20.11 30.53
C ASN A 5 -31.92 19.99 29.02
N GLU A 6 -31.89 21.11 28.29
CA GLU A 6 -31.54 21.13 26.87
C GLU A 6 -30.03 21.42 26.80
N SER A 7 -29.21 20.39 26.53
CA SER A 7 -27.79 20.58 26.22
C SER A 7 -27.68 21.04 24.76
N PHE A 8 -27.55 22.34 24.56
CA PHE A 8 -27.25 22.91 23.24
C PHE A 8 -25.80 22.60 22.88
N ALA A 9 -25.56 21.93 21.74
CA ALA A 9 -24.29 22.11 21.05
C ALA A 9 -24.11 23.61 20.82
N ILE A 10 -23.01 24.18 21.30
CA ILE A 10 -22.74 25.60 21.10
C ILE A 10 -22.36 25.74 19.63
N LYS A 11 -23.36 26.05 18.80
CA LYS A 11 -23.11 26.53 17.45
C LYS A 11 -22.47 27.90 17.58
N THR A 12 -21.17 27.95 17.33
CA THR A 12 -20.51 29.22 17.08
C THR A 12 -20.52 29.43 15.58
N ALA A 13 -21.55 30.16 15.13
CA ALA A 13 -21.60 30.64 13.76
C ALA A 13 -20.52 31.70 13.61
N ILE A 14 -19.48 31.33 12.88
CA ILE A 14 -18.38 32.19 12.56
C ILE A 14 -18.83 33.00 11.32
N SER A 15 -19.47 34.14 11.58
CA SER A 15 -19.79 35.12 10.54
C SER A 15 -18.49 35.72 10.06
N THR A 16 -18.16 35.49 8.80
CA THR A 16 -17.04 36.19 8.14
C THR A 16 -17.48 37.56 7.57
N GLU A 17 -18.71 38.02 7.89
CA GLU A 17 -19.38 39.22 7.34
C GLU A 17 -19.91 39.04 5.89
N THR A 18 -19.69 40.00 4.98
CA THR A 18 -20.10 39.95 3.55
C THR A 18 -19.19 39.07 2.69
N SER A 19 -18.39 38.23 3.35
CA SER A 19 -17.19 37.68 2.77
C SER A 19 -17.36 36.22 2.47
N ARG A 20 -17.17 35.79 1.22
CA ARG A 20 -17.40 34.41 0.81
C ARG A 20 -16.20 33.52 1.19
N PRO A 21 -16.21 32.76 2.32
CA PRO A 21 -15.29 31.67 2.58
C PRO A 21 -15.41 30.67 1.44
N ILE A 22 -14.29 30.46 0.78
CA ILE A 22 -14.14 29.46 -0.28
C ILE A 22 -13.19 28.34 0.15
N PHE A 23 -12.54 28.50 1.30
CA PHE A 23 -11.56 27.57 1.85
C PHE A 23 -11.58 27.63 3.38
N ILE A 24 -11.35 26.47 4.01
CA ILE A 24 -11.22 26.30 5.47
C ILE A 24 -9.91 25.58 5.74
N HIS A 25 -9.13 26.11 6.69
CA HIS A 25 -7.96 25.45 7.24
C HIS A 25 -8.11 25.31 8.76
N ILE A 26 -7.66 24.18 9.30
CA ILE A 26 -7.77 23.80 10.71
C ILE A 26 -6.37 23.53 11.24
N VAL A 27 -5.94 24.30 12.23
CA VAL A 27 -4.65 24.13 12.91
C VAL A 27 -4.70 24.92 14.22
N ASP A 28 -3.98 24.50 15.24
CA ASP A 28 -3.71 25.33 16.42
C ASP A 28 -2.77 26.49 16.03
N VAL A 29 -3.28 27.74 15.98
CA VAL A 29 -2.51 28.91 15.51
C VAL A 29 -1.89 29.75 16.63
N ASN A 30 -2.25 29.51 17.88
CA ASN A 30 -1.74 30.26 19.04
C ASN A 30 -0.91 29.37 20.00
N SER A 31 -0.75 28.10 19.64
CA SER A 31 0.00 27.08 20.37
C SER A 31 -0.48 26.91 21.81
N ASP A 32 -1.79 27.04 22.00
CA ASP A 32 -2.45 26.72 23.27
C ASP A 32 -2.96 25.27 23.33
N GLU A 33 -2.52 24.44 22.38
CA GLU A 33 -2.91 23.04 22.17
C GLU A 33 -4.38 22.89 21.74
N LEU A 34 -5.02 23.97 21.26
CA LEU A 34 -6.39 23.99 20.78
C LEU A 34 -6.41 24.33 19.29
N LEU A 35 -7.07 23.51 18.47
CA LEU A 35 -7.21 23.84 17.06
C LEU A 35 -8.01 25.15 16.88
N ASP A 36 -7.59 25.96 15.92
CA ASP A 36 -8.21 27.21 15.50
C ASP A 36 -8.77 27.09 14.08
N ILE A 37 -9.66 28.02 13.70
CA ILE A 37 -10.20 28.10 12.33
C ILE A 37 -9.62 29.29 11.59
N ILE A 38 -9.22 29.02 10.34
CA ILE A 38 -8.86 30.06 9.38
C ILE A 38 -9.76 29.97 8.14
N THR A 39 -10.34 31.11 7.75
CA THR A 39 -11.19 31.20 6.56
C THR A 39 -10.60 32.15 5.52
N ALA A 40 -10.54 31.71 4.26
CA ALA A 40 -10.14 32.57 3.13
C ALA A 40 -11.37 33.26 2.52
N ASN A 41 -11.46 34.58 2.68
CA ASN A 41 -12.68 35.30 2.37
C ASN A 41 -12.62 36.10 1.06
N HIS A 42 -13.23 35.57 0.00
CA HIS A 42 -13.20 36.19 -1.33
C HIS A 42 -13.95 37.54 -1.39
N GLY A 43 -15.03 37.71 -0.61
CA GLY A 43 -15.92 38.87 -0.73
C GLY A 43 -15.43 40.16 -0.05
N THR A 44 -14.72 40.05 1.07
CA THR A 44 -14.22 41.21 1.84
C THR A 44 -12.72 41.42 1.70
N HIS A 45 -12.02 40.58 0.95
CA HIS A 45 -10.58 40.70 0.75
C HIS A 45 -9.83 40.59 2.09
N SER A 46 -10.07 39.51 2.82
CA SER A 46 -9.52 39.29 4.16
C SER A 46 -9.32 37.82 4.47
N ILE A 47 -8.57 37.49 5.51
CA ILE A 47 -8.82 36.26 6.23
C ILE A 47 -9.42 36.58 7.57
N SER A 48 -10.18 35.63 8.09
CA SER A 48 -10.69 35.71 9.43
C SER A 48 -10.14 34.54 10.21
N ILE A 49 -9.48 34.87 11.32
CA ILE A 49 -8.98 33.87 12.26
C ILE A 49 -9.88 33.89 13.47
N PHE A 50 -10.22 32.69 13.86
CA PHE A 50 -11.08 32.38 14.97
C PHE A 50 -10.20 31.58 15.91
N TYR A 51 -9.68 32.27 16.94
CA TYR A 51 -8.94 31.61 18.01
C TYR A 51 -9.92 30.89 18.92
N SER A 52 -9.71 29.61 19.12
CA SER A 52 -10.42 28.79 20.07
C SER A 52 -10.04 29.22 21.48
N TYR A 53 -11.02 29.47 22.33
CA TYR A 53 -10.81 29.51 23.79
C TYR A 53 -10.95 28.12 24.42
N GLY A 54 -10.93 27.07 23.61
CA GLY A 54 -11.01 25.70 24.04
C GLY A 54 -12.35 25.32 24.66
N ASN A 55 -13.44 25.99 24.26
CA ASN A 55 -14.72 25.87 24.95
C ASN A 55 -15.96 26.11 24.08
N GLY A 56 -15.83 26.09 22.76
CA GLY A 56 -16.90 26.50 21.84
C GLY A 56 -16.71 27.88 21.28
N ILE A 57 -16.07 28.75 22.04
CA ILE A 57 -16.10 30.16 21.78
C ILE A 57 -14.84 30.51 21.04
N PHE A 58 -15.06 31.10 19.87
CA PHE A 58 -14.02 31.70 19.10
C PHE A 58 -13.90 33.17 19.47
N SER A 59 -12.69 33.71 19.47
CA SER A 59 -12.50 35.15 19.46
C SER A 59 -13.40 35.77 18.39
N SER A 60 -13.86 37.01 18.60
CA SER A 60 -14.39 37.80 17.48
C SER A 60 -13.40 37.67 16.33
N SER A 61 -13.88 37.41 15.10
CA SER A 61 -13.02 37.23 13.93
C SER A 61 -11.96 38.29 13.96
N THR A 62 -10.71 37.90 14.21
CA THR A 62 -9.64 38.85 14.04
C THR A 62 -9.42 38.85 12.54
N THR A 63 -10.12 39.78 11.91
CA THR A 63 -10.15 39.88 10.46
C THR A 63 -8.95 40.69 10.05
N TYR A 64 -8.06 40.03 9.33
CA TYR A 64 -6.88 40.64 8.80
C TYR A 64 -7.19 41.06 7.37
N PRO A 65 -7.31 42.37 7.10
CA PRO A 65 -7.55 42.85 5.76
C PRO A 65 -6.34 42.45 4.92
N THR A 66 -6.58 41.69 3.87
CA THR A 66 -5.50 41.26 3.00
C THR A 66 -5.22 42.29 1.91
N GLY A 67 -6.08 43.30 1.74
CA GLY A 67 -5.89 44.47 0.88
C GLY A 67 -7.06 44.66 -0.10
N TYR A 68 -7.28 45.87 -0.62
CA TYR A 68 -8.36 46.11 -1.59
C TYR A 68 -8.10 45.34 -2.90
N ASP A 69 -9.06 44.55 -3.37
CA ASP A 69 -8.96 43.61 -4.51
C ASP A 69 -8.06 42.38 -4.27
N SER A 70 -7.80 41.96 -3.02
CA SER A 70 -6.85 40.87 -2.74
C SER A 70 -7.27 39.46 -3.18
N PHE A 71 -8.54 39.07 -3.04
CA PHE A 71 -9.07 37.72 -3.33
C PHE A 71 -8.21 36.57 -2.77
N PRO A 72 -8.29 36.29 -1.46
CA PRO A 72 -7.58 35.17 -0.85
C PRO A 72 -8.09 33.84 -1.42
N CYS A 73 -7.20 33.01 -1.93
CA CYS A 73 -7.53 31.77 -2.65
C CYS A 73 -6.89 30.51 -2.08
N ALA A 74 -5.83 30.65 -1.27
CA ALA A 74 -5.18 29.55 -0.58
C ALA A 74 -4.56 30.03 0.75
N ILE A 75 -4.54 29.14 1.75
CA ILE A 75 -3.98 29.37 3.09
C ILE A 75 -3.01 28.23 3.39
N PHE A 76 -1.87 28.55 4.00
CA PHE A 76 -0.97 27.61 4.63
C PHE A 76 -0.61 28.08 6.04
N THR A 77 -0.34 27.15 6.95
CA THR A 77 -0.03 27.44 8.35
C THR A 77 1.23 26.75 8.82
N GLY A 78 2.02 27.42 9.62
CA GLY A 78 3.19 26.86 10.29
C GLY A 78 4.02 27.96 10.96
N ASP A 79 4.98 27.60 11.79
CA ASP A 79 5.86 28.54 12.51
C ASP A 79 6.90 29.21 11.56
N PHE A 80 6.68 30.47 11.21
CA PHE A 80 7.51 31.27 10.28
C PHE A 80 8.54 32.16 11.00
N ASN A 81 8.51 32.29 12.33
CA ASN A 81 9.53 32.98 13.14
C ASN A 81 10.25 32.13 14.19
N ASN A 82 10.03 30.82 14.18
CA ASN A 82 10.62 29.89 15.14
C ASN A 82 10.36 30.28 16.60
N ASP A 83 9.27 30.99 16.87
CA ASP A 83 8.87 31.30 18.23
C ASP A 83 7.98 30.20 18.85
N ASN A 84 7.80 29.10 18.11
CA ASN A 84 6.94 27.96 18.36
C ASN A 84 5.45 28.31 18.38
N ASN A 85 5.05 29.46 17.83
CA ASN A 85 3.66 29.77 17.53
C ASN A 85 3.41 29.53 16.04
N VAL A 86 2.21 29.05 15.70
CA VAL A 86 1.84 28.76 14.31
C VAL A 86 1.42 30.05 13.61
N ASP A 87 2.18 30.42 12.60
CA ASP A 87 1.94 31.59 11.76
C ASP A 87 1.11 31.25 10.50
N ILE A 88 0.66 32.28 9.78
CA ILE A 88 -0.28 32.11 8.66
C ILE A 88 0.19 32.84 7.41
N ALA A 89 0.23 32.09 6.32
CA ALA A 89 0.53 32.60 4.99
C ALA A 89 -0.73 32.61 4.11
N ILE A 90 -1.04 33.78 3.56
CA ILE A 90 -2.27 34.00 2.80
C ILE A 90 -1.92 34.43 1.39
N VAL A 91 -2.40 33.66 0.43
CA VAL A 91 -2.23 34.00 -0.98
C VAL A 91 -3.40 34.82 -1.51
N ASN A 92 -3.10 36.00 -2.02
CA ASN A 92 -4.09 36.94 -2.54
C ASN A 92 -3.97 37.12 -4.05
N HIS A 93 -4.94 36.57 -4.78
CA HIS A 93 -4.96 36.58 -6.24
C HIS A 93 -4.98 37.98 -6.87
N GLY A 94 -5.84 38.91 -6.41
CA GLY A 94 -6.08 40.15 -7.16
C GLY A 94 -5.10 41.30 -6.90
N ILE A 95 -4.47 41.36 -5.72
CA ILE A 95 -3.36 42.32 -5.45
C ILE A 95 -1.98 41.72 -5.61
N ASN A 96 -1.87 40.42 -5.90
CA ASN A 96 -0.61 39.76 -6.22
C ASN A 96 0.39 39.82 -5.05
N ASN A 97 -0.04 39.42 -3.86
CA ASN A 97 0.82 39.39 -2.67
C ASN A 97 0.60 38.12 -1.83
N ILE A 98 1.58 37.84 -0.98
CA ILE A 98 1.41 36.96 0.17
C ILE A 98 1.38 37.85 1.39
N MET A 99 0.35 37.71 2.21
CA MET A 99 0.31 38.37 3.50
C MET A 99 0.75 37.35 4.55
N ILE A 100 1.77 37.72 5.31
CA ILE A 100 2.29 36.93 6.41
C ILE A 100 1.80 37.55 7.71
N LEU A 101 1.09 36.72 8.45
CA LEU A 101 0.55 37.05 9.74
C LEU A 101 1.31 36.24 10.76
N LEU A 102 2.02 36.98 11.62
CA LEU A 102 2.87 36.42 12.67
C LEU A 102 2.14 36.40 13.99
N ALA A 103 1.94 35.20 14.50
CA ALA A 103 1.43 34.98 15.83
C ALA A 103 2.42 35.57 16.83
N ASN A 104 1.95 36.46 17.69
CA ASN A 104 2.67 36.77 18.92
C ASN A 104 2.13 35.91 20.06
N LYS A 105 2.90 35.82 21.15
CA LYS A 105 2.52 35.14 22.40
C LYS A 105 1.25 35.68 23.09
N TYR A 106 0.52 36.60 22.47
CA TYR A 106 -0.71 37.23 22.97
C TYR A 106 -1.88 37.11 21.99
N ASN A 107 -1.88 36.13 21.08
CA ASN A 107 -2.98 35.84 20.15
C ASN A 107 -3.36 37.07 19.29
N ALA A 108 -2.37 37.84 18.89
CA ALA A 108 -2.53 38.87 17.89
C ALA A 108 -1.56 38.58 16.75
N PHE A 109 -2.12 38.35 15.56
CA PHE A 109 -1.32 38.41 14.36
C PHE A 109 -0.98 39.85 14.05
N GLU A 110 0.30 40.14 13.94
CA GLU A 110 0.72 41.36 13.28
C GLU A 110 1.05 41.00 11.84
N ASN A 111 0.63 41.87 10.92
CA ASN A 111 1.14 41.79 9.56
C ASN A 111 2.62 42.17 9.62
N GLN A 112 3.44 41.15 9.75
CA GLN A 112 4.88 41.29 9.83
C GLN A 112 5.45 41.70 8.49
N SER A 113 4.94 41.05 7.44
CA SER A 113 5.41 41.28 6.10
C SER A 113 4.31 41.01 5.09
N THR A 114 4.12 41.98 4.21
CA THR A 114 3.36 41.78 2.98
C THR A 114 4.36 41.64 1.86
N ILE A 115 4.41 40.43 1.35
CA ILE A 115 5.32 40.04 0.29
C ILE A 115 4.64 40.38 -1.03
N SER A 116 5.05 41.47 -1.66
CA SER A 116 4.61 41.75 -3.02
C SER A 116 5.20 40.70 -3.96
N ILE A 117 4.33 39.91 -4.60
CA ILE A 117 4.77 38.92 -5.60
C ILE A 117 5.01 39.59 -6.96
N GLY A 118 4.39 40.75 -7.18
CA GLY A 118 4.60 41.63 -8.33
C GLY A 118 3.34 41.82 -9.18
N PRO A 119 3.27 42.88 -10.01
CA PRO A 119 2.07 43.19 -10.77
C PRO A 119 1.71 42.06 -11.75
N HIS A 120 0.41 41.74 -11.84
CA HIS A 120 -0.17 40.69 -12.68
C HIS A 120 0.22 39.26 -12.31
N SER A 121 0.65 38.97 -11.08
CA SER A 121 1.05 37.60 -10.71
C SER A 121 -0.08 36.59 -10.58
N GLY A 122 -1.28 36.98 -10.12
CA GLY A 122 -2.44 36.09 -10.01
C GLY A 122 -2.14 34.80 -9.24
N PRO A 123 -1.69 34.87 -7.98
CA PRO A 123 -1.33 33.68 -7.22
C PRO A 123 -2.55 32.80 -6.91
N CYS A 124 -2.36 31.48 -6.94
CA CYS A 124 -3.45 30.50 -6.93
C CYS A 124 -3.28 29.34 -5.94
N SER A 125 -2.05 29.03 -5.52
CA SER A 125 -1.74 27.91 -4.64
C SER A 125 -0.44 28.16 -3.86
N ILE A 126 -0.33 27.62 -2.65
CA ILE A 126 0.79 27.78 -1.72
C ILE A 126 1.14 26.47 -1.05
N VAL A 127 2.42 26.28 -0.77
CA VAL A 127 2.94 25.30 0.19
C VAL A 127 4.00 25.97 1.05
N ALA A 128 4.18 25.50 2.28
CA ALA A 128 5.31 25.89 3.11
C ALA A 128 6.04 24.65 3.64
N GLY A 129 7.36 24.78 3.76
CA GLY A 129 8.26 23.74 4.19
C GLY A 129 9.62 24.33 4.52
N TYR A 130 10.49 23.53 5.13
CA TYR A 130 11.87 23.93 5.44
C TYR A 130 12.75 23.87 4.18
N PHE A 131 12.53 24.76 3.22
CA PHE A 131 13.23 24.72 1.92
C PHE A 131 14.73 24.99 2.04
N ASN A 132 15.16 25.63 3.14
CA ASN A 132 16.53 25.95 3.43
C ASN A 132 17.15 25.22 4.65
N ASN A 133 16.46 24.23 5.21
CA ASN A 133 16.89 23.45 6.39
C ASN A 133 17.36 24.25 7.61
N ASP A 134 17.06 25.54 7.71
CA ASP A 134 17.42 26.32 8.89
C ASP A 134 16.42 26.13 10.05
N ASN A 135 15.49 25.17 9.87
CA ASN A 135 14.32 24.91 10.71
C ASN A 135 13.37 26.11 10.80
N ILE A 136 13.45 27.06 9.87
CA ILE A 136 12.49 28.15 9.65
C ILE A 136 11.66 27.78 8.44
N LEU A 137 10.34 27.93 8.54
CA LEU A 137 9.47 27.65 7.40
C LEU A 137 9.63 28.70 6.30
N ASP A 138 9.76 28.20 5.08
CA ASP A 138 9.84 28.96 3.84
C ASP A 138 8.55 28.77 3.03
N ILE A 139 8.28 29.68 2.09
CA ILE A 139 7.01 29.71 1.36
C ILE A 139 7.22 29.68 -0.15
N ALA A 140 6.45 28.83 -0.82
CA ALA A 140 6.39 28.72 -2.28
C ALA A 140 4.98 29.01 -2.77
N VAL A 141 4.86 29.93 -3.73
CA VAL A 141 3.57 30.32 -4.30
C VAL A 141 3.56 30.22 -5.81
N ALA A 142 2.54 29.54 -6.34
CA ALA A 142 2.24 29.43 -7.76
C ALA A 142 1.42 30.63 -8.25
N ASN A 143 1.84 31.25 -9.36
CA ASN A 143 1.31 32.49 -9.92
C ASN A 143 0.82 32.31 -11.36
N ASN A 144 -0.50 32.25 -11.53
CA ASN A 144 -1.16 31.98 -12.81
C ASN A 144 -1.10 33.17 -13.79
N GLY A 145 -1.14 34.40 -13.27
CA GLY A 145 -1.22 35.61 -14.07
C GLY A 145 0.08 36.04 -14.74
N ASN A 146 1.24 35.72 -14.13
CA ASN A 146 2.56 36.02 -14.68
C ASN A 146 3.46 34.79 -14.84
N ASN A 147 2.87 33.60 -14.69
CA ASN A 147 3.50 32.31 -14.94
C ASN A 147 4.76 32.13 -14.09
N ARG A 148 4.69 32.34 -12.78
CA ARG A 148 5.85 32.26 -11.87
C ARG A 148 5.60 31.41 -10.64
N ILE A 149 6.67 30.86 -10.07
CA ILE A 149 6.70 30.38 -8.69
C ILE A 149 7.62 31.30 -7.93
N ASN A 150 7.11 31.89 -6.86
CA ASN A 150 7.90 32.77 -6.02
C ASN A 150 8.22 32.06 -4.73
N ILE A 151 9.51 32.03 -4.39
CA ILE A 151 10.04 31.48 -3.16
C ILE A 151 10.48 32.61 -2.25
N PHE A 152 10.09 32.46 -1.01
CA PHE A 152 10.29 33.41 0.04
C PHE A 152 10.90 32.67 1.21
N LEU A 153 12.10 33.07 1.63
CA LEU A 153 12.69 32.47 2.82
C LEU A 153 12.26 33.19 4.06
N GLY A 154 11.89 32.41 5.06
CA GLY A 154 11.65 32.91 6.39
C GLY A 154 12.97 33.39 6.98
N ASN A 155 13.03 34.62 7.47
CA ASN A 155 14.20 35.11 8.19
C ASN A 155 14.21 34.67 9.68
N GLY A 156 13.29 33.77 10.07
CA GLY A 156 13.11 33.35 11.46
C GLY A 156 12.55 34.46 12.34
N ASP A 157 12.06 35.52 11.71
CA ASP A 157 11.32 36.59 12.36
C ASP A 157 10.01 36.86 11.62
N GLY A 158 9.54 35.93 10.76
CA GLY A 158 8.32 36.11 9.97
C GLY A 158 8.37 37.15 8.87
N THR A 159 9.50 37.83 8.72
CA THR A 159 9.77 38.55 7.50
C THR A 159 10.31 37.58 6.48
N PHE A 160 9.89 37.81 5.25
CA PHE A 160 10.26 36.96 4.15
C PHE A 160 11.06 37.76 3.17
N SER A 161 12.26 37.29 2.91
CA SER A 161 13.08 37.84 1.85
C SER A 161 12.59 37.22 0.55
N ALA A 162 12.18 38.06 -0.41
CA ALA A 162 12.01 37.60 -1.80
C ALA A 162 13.33 36.98 -2.23
N TYR A 163 13.33 35.66 -2.32
CA TYR A 163 14.57 34.92 -2.39
C TYR A 163 14.80 34.43 -3.79
N ALA A 164 13.79 33.75 -4.35
CA ALA A 164 13.86 33.26 -5.70
C ALA A 164 12.53 33.42 -6.42
N THR A 165 12.61 33.56 -7.74
CA THR A 165 11.44 33.60 -8.61
C THR A 165 11.72 32.77 -9.83
N TYR A 166 10.94 31.73 -10.00
CA TYR A 166 11.05 30.77 -11.07
C TYR A 166 9.98 31.06 -12.09
N THR A 167 10.40 31.57 -13.26
CA THR A 167 9.45 31.82 -14.35
C THR A 167 9.16 30.52 -15.05
N LEU A 168 7.88 30.17 -15.12
CA LEU A 168 7.41 28.99 -15.79
C LEU A 168 7.24 29.19 -17.31
N GLY A 169 7.40 30.39 -17.87
CA GLY A 169 7.28 30.65 -19.31
C GLY A 169 5.85 31.02 -19.71
N ASP A 170 5.29 30.44 -20.80
CA ASP A 170 3.88 30.63 -21.23
C ASP A 170 2.87 29.76 -20.45
N GLN A 171 3.27 29.29 -19.27
CA GLN A 171 2.61 28.25 -18.49
C GLN A 171 1.76 28.86 -17.37
N SER A 172 0.48 28.55 -17.25
CA SER A 172 -0.36 29.11 -16.18
C SER A 172 -0.45 28.14 -15.00
N PRO A 173 0.40 28.26 -13.96
CA PRO A 173 0.38 27.33 -12.83
C PRO A 173 -0.96 27.39 -12.09
N TYR A 174 -1.41 26.25 -11.58
CA TYR A 174 -2.75 26.09 -11.03
C TYR A 174 -2.77 25.44 -9.64
N SER A 175 -1.91 24.44 -9.42
CA SER A 175 -1.75 23.75 -8.14
C SER A 175 -0.27 23.51 -7.91
N ILE A 176 0.19 23.69 -6.67
CA ILE A 176 1.53 23.31 -6.21
C ILE A 176 1.39 22.23 -5.13
N ALA A 177 2.28 21.25 -5.14
CA ALA A 177 2.42 20.25 -4.09
C ALA A 177 3.92 20.12 -3.74
N MET A 178 4.19 19.50 -2.60
CA MET A 178 5.54 19.26 -2.11
C MET A 178 5.74 17.77 -1.82
N GLY A 179 6.99 17.33 -1.88
CA GLY A 179 7.41 15.97 -1.62
C GLY A 179 8.92 15.89 -1.76
N ASP A 180 9.51 14.77 -1.39
CA ASP A 180 10.92 14.50 -1.69
C ASP A 180 10.93 13.60 -2.93
N PHE A 181 11.06 14.18 -4.13
CA PHE A 181 10.99 13.43 -5.38
C PHE A 181 12.32 12.75 -5.71
N ASN A 182 13.40 13.11 -5.02
CA ASN A 182 14.76 12.71 -5.38
C ASN A 182 15.56 12.00 -4.27
N MET A 183 14.96 11.82 -3.09
CA MET A 183 15.51 11.29 -1.84
C MET A 183 16.69 12.08 -1.26
N ASP A 184 16.76 13.38 -1.47
CA ASP A 184 17.79 14.20 -0.83
C ASP A 184 17.38 14.69 0.57
N ASN A 185 16.23 14.20 1.08
CA ASN A 185 15.57 14.67 2.30
C ASN A 185 15.29 16.18 2.29
N GLN A 186 15.31 16.80 1.12
CA GLN A 186 14.87 18.15 0.88
C GLN A 186 13.45 18.15 0.35
N ILE A 187 12.76 19.23 0.67
CA ILE A 187 11.43 19.42 0.16
C ILE A 187 11.56 19.97 -1.26
N ASP A 188 11.09 19.18 -2.22
CA ASP A 188 10.89 19.58 -3.60
C ASP A 188 9.47 20.13 -3.80
N LEU A 189 9.27 20.82 -4.93
CA LEU A 189 7.99 21.35 -5.34
C LEU A 189 7.61 20.81 -6.72
N VAL A 190 6.32 20.53 -6.89
CA VAL A 190 5.74 20.26 -8.20
C VAL A 190 4.58 21.19 -8.45
N VAL A 191 4.47 21.67 -9.69
CA VAL A 191 3.42 22.59 -10.10
C VAL A 191 2.72 22.10 -11.36
N ALA A 192 1.40 22.01 -11.28
CA ALA A 192 0.54 21.69 -12.42
C ALA A 192 0.30 22.95 -13.23
N ASN A 193 0.62 22.89 -14.52
CA ASN A 193 0.40 24.01 -15.43
C ASN A 193 -0.89 23.80 -16.23
N LYS A 194 -1.80 24.76 -16.11
CA LYS A 194 -3.04 24.80 -16.89
C LYS A 194 -2.78 25.56 -18.19
N GLY A 195 -3.32 25.07 -19.30
CA GLY A 195 -3.14 25.63 -20.65
C GLY A 195 -2.00 25.00 -21.46
N MET A 196 -1.18 24.12 -20.86
CA MET A 196 0.05 23.59 -21.46
C MET A 196 0.31 22.16 -21.00
N ASN A 197 1.05 21.39 -21.80
CA ASN A 197 1.21 19.94 -21.63
C ASN A 197 2.36 19.52 -20.71
N ASN A 198 2.50 20.16 -19.55
CA ASN A 198 3.56 19.81 -18.60
C ASN A 198 3.20 20.12 -17.13
N ILE A 199 4.04 19.60 -16.24
CA ILE A 199 4.22 20.07 -14.86
C ILE A 199 5.62 20.67 -14.72
N GLY A 200 5.78 21.63 -13.82
CA GLY A 200 7.09 22.13 -13.42
C GLY A 200 7.53 21.49 -12.11
N VAL A 201 8.67 20.81 -12.11
CA VAL A 201 9.29 20.26 -10.90
C VAL A 201 10.44 21.16 -10.49
N LEU A 202 10.51 21.56 -9.23
CA LEU A 202 11.51 22.45 -8.69
C LEU A 202 12.11 21.75 -7.50
N LEU A 203 13.40 21.42 -7.58
CA LEU A 203 14.04 20.56 -6.60
C LEU A 203 14.71 21.41 -5.53
N GLY A 204 14.41 21.11 -4.29
CA GLY A 204 14.86 21.90 -3.15
C GLY A 204 16.34 21.66 -2.91
N TYR A 205 17.16 22.71 -2.92
CA TYR A 205 18.57 22.56 -2.55
C TYR A 205 18.79 22.50 -1.04
N GLY A 206 17.71 22.53 -0.24
CA GLY A 206 17.85 22.63 1.21
C GLY A 206 18.53 23.91 1.66
N ASN A 207 18.60 24.95 0.80
CA ASN A 207 19.07 26.30 1.11
C ASN A 207 18.05 27.38 0.69
N GLY A 208 16.85 26.97 0.27
CA GLY A 208 15.78 27.87 -0.12
C GLY A 208 15.79 28.24 -1.61
N PHE A 209 16.85 27.91 -2.32
CA PHE A 209 16.81 27.86 -3.77
C PHE A 209 16.23 26.52 -4.20
N PHE A 210 15.66 26.56 -5.39
CA PHE A 210 15.19 25.41 -6.09
C PHE A 210 15.83 25.42 -7.47
N THR A 211 15.80 24.28 -8.15
CA THR A 211 16.12 24.25 -9.56
C THR A 211 15.17 25.16 -10.35
N ASN A 212 15.62 25.64 -11.51
CA ASN A 212 14.66 26.16 -12.49
C ASN A 212 13.58 25.10 -12.75
N PRO A 213 12.32 25.50 -13.04
CA PRO A 213 11.26 24.54 -13.24
C PRO A 213 11.63 23.56 -14.33
N ILE A 214 11.78 22.32 -13.92
CA ILE A 214 12.09 21.23 -14.81
C ILE A 214 10.74 20.75 -15.35
N PHE A 215 10.47 21.12 -16.59
CA PHE A 215 9.18 20.82 -17.20
C PHE A 215 9.11 19.37 -17.64
N ARG A 216 8.29 18.60 -16.94
CA ARG A 216 7.97 17.24 -17.35
C ARG A 216 6.68 17.25 -18.13
N ARG A 217 6.67 16.66 -19.32
CA ARG A 217 5.43 16.56 -20.11
C ARG A 217 4.39 15.73 -19.36
N THR A 218 3.15 16.18 -19.43
CA THR A 218 1.96 15.53 -18.84
C THR A 218 0.93 15.13 -19.89
N GLY A 219 1.27 15.30 -21.18
CA GLY A 219 0.47 14.82 -22.31
C GLY A 219 -0.80 15.64 -22.54
N SER A 220 -1.11 16.58 -21.64
CA SER A 220 -2.42 17.20 -21.50
C SER A 220 -2.30 18.68 -21.20
N THR A 221 -3.04 19.51 -21.93
CA THR A 221 -2.98 20.97 -21.80
C THR A 221 -3.78 21.53 -20.63
N SER A 222 -4.42 20.70 -19.80
CA SER A 222 -5.22 21.12 -18.66
C SER A 222 -5.00 20.19 -17.47
N THR A 223 -3.76 20.14 -16.99
CA THR A 223 -3.45 19.50 -15.70
C THR A 223 -4.03 20.37 -14.57
N THR A 224 -4.89 19.80 -13.73
CA THR A 224 -5.68 20.57 -12.74
C THR A 224 -5.44 20.19 -11.29
N TYR A 225 -4.90 19.01 -11.03
CA TYR A 225 -4.66 18.52 -9.67
C TYR A 225 -3.42 17.64 -9.61
N LEU A 226 -2.76 17.67 -8.45
CA LEU A 226 -1.53 16.95 -8.14
C LEU A 226 -1.68 16.20 -6.82
N VAL A 227 -1.19 14.97 -6.77
CA VAL A 227 -0.98 14.21 -5.54
C VAL A 227 0.44 13.68 -5.57
N THR A 228 1.13 13.78 -4.43
CA THR A 228 2.47 13.25 -4.23
C THR A 228 2.41 12.06 -3.28
N CYS A 229 2.97 10.92 -3.70
CA CYS A 229 3.03 9.68 -2.92
C CYS A 229 4.03 8.72 -3.55
N ASP A 230 4.66 7.85 -2.77
CA ASP A 230 5.53 6.79 -3.28
C ASP A 230 4.69 5.63 -3.87
N LEU A 231 4.62 5.51 -5.20
CA LEU A 231 3.84 4.50 -5.92
C LEU A 231 4.64 3.22 -6.19
N ASN A 232 5.97 3.32 -6.28
CA ASN A 232 6.85 2.20 -6.63
C ASN A 232 7.61 1.63 -5.42
N THR A 233 7.36 2.15 -4.22
CA THR A 233 8.03 1.81 -2.96
C THR A 233 9.54 2.02 -2.98
N ASP A 234 10.01 2.88 -3.88
CA ASP A 234 11.44 3.15 -3.94
C ASP A 234 11.87 4.05 -2.78
N GLY A 235 10.95 4.79 -2.16
CA GLY A 235 11.13 5.74 -1.06
C GLY A 235 11.15 7.22 -1.51
N ARG A 236 10.99 7.50 -2.81
CA ARG A 236 10.76 8.82 -3.39
C ARG A 236 9.28 9.07 -3.47
N SER A 237 8.89 10.33 -3.33
CA SER A 237 7.55 10.74 -3.70
C SER A 237 7.43 10.65 -5.23
N ASP A 238 6.41 9.95 -5.72
CA ASP A 238 5.98 10.02 -7.12
C ASP A 238 4.86 11.05 -7.26
N ILE A 239 4.53 11.39 -8.50
CA ILE A 239 3.58 12.44 -8.83
C ILE A 239 2.48 11.89 -9.72
N VAL A 240 1.25 12.03 -9.23
CA VAL A 240 0.04 11.73 -9.98
C VAL A 240 -0.58 13.04 -10.45
N VAL A 241 -0.75 13.18 -11.77
CA VAL A 241 -1.37 14.34 -12.39
C VAL A 241 -2.73 13.99 -12.98
N ILE A 242 -3.73 14.83 -12.71
CA ILE A 242 -5.05 14.70 -13.34
C ILE A 242 -5.15 15.64 -14.54
N ASN A 243 -5.46 15.05 -15.68
CA ASN A 243 -5.49 15.68 -16.98
C ASN A 243 -6.93 15.86 -17.49
N ASP A 244 -7.49 17.06 -17.35
CA ASP A 244 -8.92 17.36 -17.59
C ASP A 244 -9.31 17.29 -19.09
N ASP A 245 -8.43 17.78 -19.98
CA ASP A 245 -8.70 17.85 -21.42
C ASP A 245 -8.45 16.54 -22.16
N THR A 246 -7.43 15.76 -21.77
CA THR A 246 -7.15 14.44 -22.38
C THR A 246 -7.86 13.28 -21.70
N ARG A 247 -8.52 13.53 -20.56
CA ARG A 247 -9.26 12.50 -19.79
C ARG A 247 -8.35 11.35 -19.37
N SER A 248 -7.15 11.69 -18.93
CA SER A 248 -6.11 10.74 -18.56
C SER A 248 -5.58 11.02 -17.15
N ILE A 249 -4.73 10.13 -16.67
CA ILE A 249 -3.86 10.35 -15.53
C ILE A 249 -2.43 10.21 -16.05
N GLY A 250 -1.58 11.17 -15.72
CA GLY A 250 -0.14 11.03 -15.90
C GLY A 250 0.48 10.62 -14.58
N ILE A 251 1.42 9.68 -14.63
CA ILE A 251 2.24 9.32 -13.48
C ILE A 251 3.69 9.63 -13.83
N LEU A 252 4.34 10.27 -12.88
CA LEU A 252 5.68 10.81 -13.00
C LEU A 252 6.44 10.37 -11.76
N LEU A 253 7.34 9.40 -11.94
CA LEU A 253 8.04 8.81 -10.80
C LEU A 253 9.12 9.74 -10.28
N GLY A 254 9.20 9.81 -8.96
CA GLY A 254 10.32 10.36 -8.23
C GLY A 254 11.60 9.70 -8.73
N PHE A 255 12.54 10.53 -9.13
CA PHE A 255 13.79 10.08 -9.73
C PHE A 255 14.84 11.11 -9.47
N ASN A 256 15.99 10.78 -8.90
CA ASN A 256 17.02 11.78 -8.69
C ASN A 256 17.53 12.34 -10.04
N PRO A 257 17.48 13.67 -10.31
CA PRO A 257 17.37 14.72 -9.31
C PRO A 257 15.96 15.21 -9.01
N GLY A 258 14.91 14.81 -9.71
CA GLY A 258 13.51 15.14 -9.39
C GLY A 258 12.48 14.12 -9.83
N ILE A 259 12.06 14.19 -11.09
CA ILE A 259 11.19 13.20 -11.73
C ILE A 259 11.93 12.65 -12.94
N SER A 260 11.66 11.40 -13.32
CA SER A 260 12.39 10.71 -14.39
C SER A 260 12.44 11.54 -15.69
N GLU A 261 13.67 11.90 -16.10
CA GLU A 261 14.07 12.15 -17.49
C GLU A 261 15.45 11.50 -17.65
N ASP A 262 15.66 10.73 -18.72
CA ASP A 262 16.99 10.21 -19.06
C ASP A 262 17.96 11.35 -19.41
N GLN A 263 19.23 11.15 -19.04
CA GLN A 263 20.39 12.08 -19.12
C GLN A 263 20.39 13.19 -18.06
N LYS A 264 21.40 13.18 -17.17
CA LYS A 264 21.65 14.26 -16.20
C LYS A 264 22.70 15.23 -16.76
N ILE A 265 22.46 16.54 -16.66
CA ILE A 265 23.33 17.56 -17.23
C ILE A 265 23.85 18.49 -16.12
N TYR A 266 25.16 18.56 -15.94
CA TYR A 266 25.84 19.37 -14.93
C TYR A 266 26.54 20.56 -15.57
N SER A 267 26.41 21.74 -14.98
CA SER A 267 27.11 22.92 -15.47
C SER A 267 28.59 22.84 -15.13
N THR A 268 29.43 23.20 -16.08
CA THR A 268 30.87 23.32 -15.89
C THR A 268 31.30 24.78 -16.10
N GLY A 269 32.60 25.05 -16.13
CA GLY A 269 33.10 26.29 -16.71
C GLY A 269 32.97 26.29 -18.23
N SER A 270 33.34 27.42 -18.83
CA SER A 270 33.30 27.68 -20.25
C SER A 270 34.24 26.75 -21.01
N TRP A 271 33.71 26.10 -22.05
CA TRP A 271 34.42 25.12 -22.89
C TRP A 271 34.99 23.94 -22.09
N PRO A 272 34.13 23.04 -21.58
CA PRO A 272 34.59 21.79 -20.99
C PRO A 272 35.28 20.95 -22.06
N PHE A 273 36.53 20.60 -21.82
CA PHE A 273 37.43 20.03 -22.83
C PHE A 273 37.82 18.59 -22.54
N SER A 274 38.04 18.23 -21.28
CA SER A 274 38.42 16.88 -20.83
C SER A 274 37.63 16.55 -19.57
N VAL A 275 37.28 15.27 -19.41
CA VAL A 275 36.60 14.74 -18.23
C VAL A 275 37.34 13.51 -17.70
N ALA A 276 37.46 13.38 -16.38
CA ALA A 276 37.97 12.19 -15.71
C ALA A 276 37.14 11.88 -14.45
N VAL A 277 37.27 10.65 -13.96
CA VAL A 277 36.50 10.12 -12.81
C VAL A 277 37.43 9.61 -11.72
N GLY A 278 37.00 9.70 -10.47
CA GLY A 278 37.73 9.16 -9.31
C GLY A 278 37.02 9.52 -8.01
N ASP A 279 37.47 8.97 -6.89
CA ASP A 279 36.92 9.30 -5.56
C ASP A 279 37.83 10.36 -4.91
N PHE A 280 37.42 11.63 -4.90
CA PHE A 280 38.22 12.75 -4.36
C PHE A 280 37.96 13.03 -2.88
N ASN A 281 36.85 12.52 -2.34
CA ASN A 281 36.41 12.75 -0.97
C ASN A 281 36.46 11.48 -0.08
N ASN A 282 36.96 10.37 -0.62
CA ASN A 282 37.10 9.06 0.01
C ASN A 282 35.77 8.49 0.55
N ASP A 283 34.66 8.78 -0.14
CA ASP A 283 33.34 8.26 0.21
C ASP A 283 32.95 6.97 -0.55
N TYR A 284 33.90 6.43 -1.34
CA TYR A 284 33.76 5.26 -2.21
C TYR A 284 32.76 5.44 -3.36
N ARG A 285 32.41 6.68 -3.71
CA ARG A 285 31.58 7.02 -4.87
C ARG A 285 32.44 7.73 -5.91
N LEU A 286 32.06 7.58 -7.17
CA LEU A 286 32.77 8.24 -8.26
C LEU A 286 32.35 9.70 -8.36
N ASP A 287 33.36 10.57 -8.30
CA ASP A 287 33.28 12.00 -8.60
C ASP A 287 33.75 12.28 -10.04
N ILE A 288 33.50 13.49 -10.53
CA ILE A 288 33.91 13.97 -11.84
C ILE A 288 34.85 15.16 -11.72
N VAL A 289 35.92 15.19 -12.52
CA VAL A 289 36.71 16.40 -12.79
C VAL A 289 36.64 16.79 -14.26
N VAL A 290 36.50 18.09 -14.53
CA VAL A 290 36.36 18.66 -15.88
C VAL A 290 37.31 19.82 -16.07
N THR A 291 38.03 19.89 -17.20
CA THR A 291 38.84 21.07 -17.56
C THR A 291 38.01 22.09 -18.33
N ASN A 292 38.02 23.35 -17.90
CA ASN A 292 37.31 24.46 -18.54
C ASN A 292 38.30 25.34 -19.29
N ALA A 293 38.38 25.14 -20.60
CA ALA A 293 39.45 25.68 -21.43
C ALA A 293 39.46 27.22 -21.46
N VAL A 294 38.30 27.87 -21.40
CA VAL A 294 38.21 29.34 -21.46
C VAL A 294 38.38 29.99 -20.09
N ASP A 295 37.95 29.30 -19.03
CA ASP A 295 37.97 29.85 -17.68
C ASP A 295 39.31 29.63 -16.95
N ASP A 296 40.26 28.94 -17.60
CA ASP A 296 41.56 28.57 -17.03
C ASP A 296 41.42 27.81 -15.70
N THR A 297 40.44 26.92 -15.61
CA THR A 297 40.11 26.18 -14.38
C THR A 297 39.82 24.71 -14.60
N VAL A 298 39.85 23.93 -13.52
CA VAL A 298 39.14 22.65 -13.41
C VAL A 298 37.93 22.77 -12.51
N SER A 299 36.87 22.07 -12.86
CA SER A 299 35.66 21.88 -12.06
C SER A 299 35.66 20.47 -11.50
N VAL A 300 35.52 20.32 -10.19
CA VAL A 300 35.36 19.04 -9.49
C VAL A 300 33.93 18.96 -8.99
N LEU A 301 33.21 17.91 -9.38
CA LEU A 301 31.83 17.64 -9.00
C LEU A 301 31.83 16.34 -8.20
N HIS A 302 31.45 16.39 -6.92
CA HIS A 302 31.43 15.19 -6.08
C HIS A 302 30.17 14.37 -6.30
N GLY A 303 30.30 13.06 -6.46
CA GLY A 303 29.21 12.15 -6.74
C GLY A 303 28.42 11.77 -5.50
N HIS A 304 27.10 11.74 -5.63
CA HIS A 304 26.20 11.19 -4.61
C HIS A 304 26.05 9.66 -4.71
N GLY A 305 26.66 9.02 -5.72
CA GLY A 305 26.61 7.56 -5.91
C GLY A 305 25.27 7.04 -6.45
N ASN A 306 24.41 7.92 -6.94
CA ASN A 306 23.12 7.63 -7.60
C ASN A 306 23.05 8.28 -9.00
N GLY A 307 24.22 8.59 -9.57
CA GLY A 307 24.38 9.31 -10.82
C GLY A 307 24.24 10.83 -10.76
N SER A 308 23.98 11.43 -9.58
CA SER A 308 24.03 12.90 -9.42
C SER A 308 25.28 13.41 -8.70
N PHE A 309 25.55 14.70 -8.87
CA PHE A 309 26.76 15.35 -8.39
C PHE A 309 26.49 16.70 -7.71
N GLU A 310 27.34 17.06 -6.75
CA GLU A 310 27.42 18.39 -6.14
C GLU A 310 27.73 19.48 -7.18
N ASP A 311 27.46 20.72 -6.81
CA ASP A 311 27.91 21.89 -7.57
C ASP A 311 29.43 21.87 -7.76
N GLN A 312 29.85 22.24 -8.97
CA GLN A 312 31.27 22.31 -9.32
C GLN A 312 32.08 23.17 -8.34
N LYS A 313 33.12 22.59 -7.77
CA LYS A 313 34.20 23.33 -7.12
C LYS A 313 35.28 23.64 -8.13
N THR A 314 35.54 24.91 -8.32
CA THR A 314 36.46 25.38 -9.34
C THR A 314 37.84 25.66 -8.77
N TYR A 315 38.88 25.09 -9.37
CA TYR A 315 40.28 25.33 -9.04
C TYR A 315 40.99 25.99 -10.23
N SER A 316 41.69 27.09 -9.98
CA SER A 316 42.46 27.77 -11.01
C SER A 316 43.64 26.94 -11.47
N THR A 317 43.79 26.82 -12.78
CA THR A 317 44.88 26.11 -13.46
C THR A 317 45.79 27.12 -14.17
N GLY A 318 46.63 26.67 -15.10
CA GLY A 318 47.20 27.54 -16.11
C GLY A 318 46.21 27.78 -17.26
N SER A 319 46.61 28.56 -18.26
CA SER A 319 45.72 28.92 -19.35
C SER A 319 45.49 27.81 -20.37
N LEU A 320 44.23 27.69 -20.81
CA LEU A 320 43.73 26.70 -21.75
C LEU A 320 43.95 25.24 -21.27
N PRO A 321 43.33 24.83 -20.15
CA PRO A 321 43.43 23.47 -19.65
C PRO A 321 42.77 22.48 -20.65
N SER A 322 43.50 21.44 -21.03
CA SER A 322 43.16 20.58 -22.19
C SER A 322 43.03 19.09 -21.90
N SER A 323 43.56 18.61 -20.78
CA SER A 323 43.46 17.20 -20.39
C SER A 323 43.60 17.09 -18.88
N VAL A 324 42.92 16.12 -18.29
CA VAL A 324 42.95 15.84 -16.85
C VAL A 324 43.06 14.36 -16.58
N VAL A 325 43.85 14.00 -15.56
CA VAL A 325 43.98 12.64 -15.02
C VAL A 325 43.91 12.66 -13.50
N VAL A 326 43.41 11.56 -12.94
CA VAL A 326 43.16 11.38 -11.50
C VAL A 326 43.94 10.17 -11.02
N CYS A 327 44.78 10.34 -10.00
CA CYS A 327 45.65 9.31 -9.43
C CYS A 327 46.13 9.75 -8.05
N ASP A 328 46.59 8.82 -7.21
CA ASP A 328 47.28 9.15 -5.95
C ASP A 328 48.80 9.30 -6.22
N PHE A 329 49.30 10.53 -6.40
CA PHE A 329 50.72 10.78 -6.73
C PHE A 329 51.62 10.88 -5.50
N ASN A 330 51.05 10.86 -4.29
CA ASN A 330 51.78 10.98 -3.03
C ASN A 330 51.65 9.73 -2.12
N ASN A 331 50.92 8.71 -2.57
CA ASN A 331 50.62 7.46 -1.88
C ASN A 331 49.91 7.66 -0.52
N ASP A 332 49.06 8.67 -0.39
CA ASP A 332 48.28 8.94 0.82
C ASP A 332 46.85 8.36 0.80
N ASN A 333 46.53 7.58 -0.24
CA ASN A 333 45.23 7.01 -0.59
C ASN A 333 44.14 8.07 -0.79
N ARG A 334 44.50 9.20 -1.41
CA ARG A 334 43.56 10.24 -1.82
C ARG A 334 43.82 10.57 -3.28
N SER A 335 42.75 10.87 -4.00
CA SER A 335 42.87 11.24 -5.41
C SER A 335 43.47 12.63 -5.56
N ASP A 336 44.56 12.73 -6.32
CA ASP A 336 45.16 13.97 -6.80
C ASP A 336 44.74 14.22 -8.27
N ILE A 337 44.87 15.46 -8.73
CA ILE A 337 44.53 15.86 -10.11
C ILE A 337 45.76 16.44 -10.81
N VAL A 338 45.98 16.02 -12.07
CA VAL A 338 46.94 16.68 -12.97
C VAL A 338 46.24 17.19 -14.21
N VAL A 339 46.56 18.43 -14.59
CA VAL A 339 45.95 19.17 -15.70
C VAL A 339 47.02 19.68 -16.66
N THR A 340 46.85 19.49 -17.97
CA THR A 340 47.70 20.14 -18.98
C THR A 340 47.18 21.52 -19.36
N ASN A 341 48.03 22.54 -19.36
CA ASN A 341 47.71 23.93 -19.70
C ASN A 341 48.36 24.33 -21.02
N SER A 342 47.56 24.33 -22.09
CA SER A 342 48.02 24.42 -23.47
C SER A 342 48.72 25.74 -23.77
N ASN A 343 48.21 26.87 -23.27
CA ASN A 343 48.77 28.19 -23.56
C ASN A 343 49.98 28.53 -22.69
N ASN A 344 50.04 28.00 -21.47
CA ASN A 344 51.18 28.22 -20.57
C ASN A 344 52.35 27.27 -20.84
N ASN A 345 52.14 26.21 -21.62
CA ASN A 345 53.12 25.13 -21.82
C ASN A 345 53.52 24.52 -20.47
N THR A 346 52.51 24.17 -19.68
CA THR A 346 52.72 23.63 -18.32
C THR A 346 51.74 22.51 -17.99
N VAL A 347 52.03 21.74 -16.95
CA VAL A 347 51.05 20.95 -16.20
C VAL A 347 50.86 21.53 -14.80
N SER A 348 49.62 21.53 -14.32
CA SER A 348 49.22 21.89 -12.95
C SER A 348 48.89 20.63 -12.16
N ILE A 349 49.40 20.53 -10.94
CA ILE A 349 49.24 19.36 -10.07
C ILE A 349 48.58 19.80 -8.76
N PHE A 350 47.49 19.15 -8.42
CA PHE A 350 46.65 19.42 -7.27
C PHE A 350 46.66 18.19 -6.36
N VAL A 351 47.24 18.33 -5.17
CA VAL A 351 47.28 17.23 -4.20
C VAL A 351 45.98 17.24 -3.38
N GLY A 352 45.29 16.11 -3.31
CA GLY A 352 44.00 15.96 -2.65
C GLY A 352 44.11 15.89 -1.13
N TYR A 353 43.23 16.59 -0.43
CA TYR A 353 43.06 16.44 1.02
C TYR A 353 42.18 15.23 1.40
N GLY A 354 41.62 14.52 0.41
CA GLY A 354 40.74 13.37 0.63
C GLY A 354 39.36 13.75 1.17
N ASN A 355 38.97 15.00 0.99
CA ASN A 355 37.67 15.56 1.35
C ASN A 355 37.06 16.35 0.18
N GLY A 356 37.54 16.10 -1.04
CA GLY A 356 37.13 16.83 -2.24
C GLY A 356 37.77 18.20 -2.44
N SER A 357 38.74 18.57 -1.61
CA SER A 357 39.54 19.79 -1.77
C SER A 357 41.01 19.49 -2.06
N PHE A 358 41.68 20.43 -2.71
CA PHE A 358 43.06 20.26 -3.16
C PHE A 358 43.98 21.36 -2.65
N GLU A 359 45.27 21.03 -2.54
CA GLU A 359 46.36 22.00 -2.37
C GLU A 359 46.40 23.00 -3.54
N ASP A 360 47.07 24.12 -3.29
CA ASP A 360 47.43 25.07 -4.35
C ASP A 360 48.22 24.35 -5.46
N GLN A 361 47.92 24.68 -6.72
CA GLN A 361 48.56 24.06 -7.86
C GLN A 361 50.10 24.17 -7.84
N LYS A 362 50.76 23.04 -8.09
CA LYS A 362 52.19 22.99 -8.43
C LYS A 362 52.32 22.93 -9.95
N THR A 363 53.12 23.83 -10.53
CA THR A 363 53.22 23.96 -11.99
C THR A 363 54.58 23.49 -12.51
N TYR A 364 54.59 22.68 -13.56
CA TYR A 364 55.79 22.19 -14.25
C TYR A 364 55.75 22.54 -15.73
N SER A 365 56.87 22.96 -16.31
CA SER A 365 56.93 23.32 -17.74
C SER A 365 57.01 22.10 -18.65
N THR A 366 56.27 22.14 -19.76
CA THR A 366 56.21 21.11 -20.81
C THR A 366 56.82 21.63 -22.12
N GLY A 367 56.64 20.91 -23.23
CA GLY A 367 56.78 21.45 -24.57
C GLY A 367 55.59 22.35 -24.97
N TYR A 368 55.60 22.87 -26.20
CA TYR A 368 54.58 23.78 -26.69
C TYR A 368 53.22 23.10 -26.93
N PHE A 369 52.17 23.72 -26.40
CA PHE A 369 50.77 23.30 -26.54
C PHE A 369 50.49 21.86 -26.05
N PRO A 370 50.67 21.60 -24.73
CA PRO A 370 50.36 20.29 -24.15
C PRO A 370 48.86 19.98 -24.28
N ARG A 371 48.50 18.79 -24.76
CA ARG A 371 47.14 18.45 -25.18
C ARG A 371 46.52 17.22 -24.51
N SER A 372 47.31 16.22 -24.18
CA SER A 372 46.83 14.96 -23.58
C SER A 372 47.86 14.43 -22.60
N ILE A 373 47.39 13.79 -21.54
CA ILE A 373 48.20 13.26 -20.45
C ILE A 373 47.85 11.80 -20.15
N ALA A 374 48.84 11.00 -19.77
CA ALA A 374 48.65 9.67 -19.20
C ALA A 374 49.63 9.44 -18.02
N VAL A 375 49.29 8.48 -17.17
CA VAL A 375 50.00 8.21 -15.90
C VAL A 375 50.47 6.76 -15.88
N GLY A 376 51.64 6.52 -15.33
CA GLY A 376 52.18 5.17 -15.18
C GLY A 376 53.52 5.17 -14.44
N ASP A 377 53.95 4.03 -13.94
CA ASP A 377 55.31 3.85 -13.40
C ASP A 377 56.27 3.48 -14.55
N PHE A 378 56.92 4.49 -15.16
CA PHE A 378 57.81 4.28 -16.31
C PHE A 378 59.21 3.83 -15.89
N ASN A 379 59.56 3.92 -14.61
CA ASN A 379 60.88 3.62 -14.07
C ASN A 379 60.92 2.44 -13.07
N SER A 380 59.77 1.81 -12.82
CA SER A 380 59.56 0.69 -11.90
C SER A 380 59.92 1.00 -10.43
N ASP A 381 59.78 2.24 -9.99
CA ASP A 381 60.07 2.66 -8.61
C ASP A 381 58.83 2.67 -7.68
N SER A 382 57.69 2.21 -8.20
CA SER A 382 56.38 2.18 -7.52
C SER A 382 55.82 3.56 -7.18
N ARG A 383 56.24 4.59 -7.92
CA ARG A 383 55.66 5.93 -7.87
C ARG A 383 55.09 6.26 -9.25
N LEU A 384 54.04 7.06 -9.24
CA LEU A 384 53.37 7.44 -10.48
C LEU A 384 54.16 8.55 -11.18
N ASP A 385 54.47 8.30 -12.45
CA ASP A 385 55.06 9.24 -13.40
C ASP A 385 54.00 9.76 -14.39
N ILE A 386 54.34 10.82 -15.12
CA ILE A 386 53.41 11.48 -16.06
C ILE A 386 54.04 11.57 -17.45
N VAL A 387 53.26 11.27 -18.50
CA VAL A 387 53.58 11.61 -19.90
C VAL A 387 52.58 12.61 -20.45
N VAL A 388 53.09 13.63 -21.17
CA VAL A 388 52.30 14.71 -21.77
C VAL A 388 52.61 14.82 -23.26
N VAL A 389 51.58 14.89 -24.11
CA VAL A 389 51.70 15.16 -25.54
C VAL A 389 51.75 16.67 -25.80
N ASN A 390 52.76 17.14 -26.52
CA ASN A 390 52.95 18.54 -26.91
C ASN A 390 52.67 18.72 -28.41
N GLN A 391 51.49 19.24 -28.74
CA GLN A 391 50.99 19.32 -30.12
C GLN A 391 51.90 20.14 -31.04
N ASP A 392 52.26 21.35 -30.64
CA ASP A 392 52.98 22.29 -31.51
C ASP A 392 54.48 21.99 -31.56
N SER A 393 55.00 21.24 -30.58
CA SER A 393 56.39 20.78 -30.57
C SER A 393 56.59 19.45 -31.28
N ASN A 394 55.52 18.71 -31.63
CA ASN A 394 55.58 17.32 -32.10
C ASN A 394 56.43 16.44 -31.17
N THR A 395 56.21 16.56 -29.85
CA THR A 395 56.97 15.82 -28.83
C THR A 395 56.06 15.29 -27.72
N ILE A 396 56.58 14.38 -26.91
CA ILE A 396 56.08 14.04 -25.58
C ILE A 396 57.06 14.50 -24.49
N SER A 397 56.54 14.93 -23.33
CA SER A 397 57.29 15.26 -22.12
C SER A 397 57.00 14.22 -21.03
N ILE A 398 58.02 13.64 -20.42
CA ILE A 398 57.91 12.63 -19.36
C ILE A 398 58.49 13.18 -18.05
N PHE A 399 57.72 13.11 -16.98
CA PHE A 399 58.06 13.59 -15.64
C PHE A 399 58.08 12.41 -14.67
N LEU A 400 59.24 12.14 -14.04
CA LEU A 400 59.36 11.07 -13.04
C LEU A 400 58.94 11.56 -11.65
N GLY A 401 58.16 10.77 -10.92
CA GLY A 401 57.57 11.14 -9.63
C GLY A 401 58.50 10.90 -8.43
N TYR A 402 58.51 11.84 -7.48
CA TYR A 402 59.16 11.64 -6.17
C TYR A 402 58.28 10.88 -5.15
N GLY A 403 57.01 10.61 -5.49
CA GLY A 403 56.05 9.91 -4.61
C GLY A 403 55.53 10.77 -3.45
N ASN A 404 55.57 12.09 -3.61
CA ASN A 404 55.05 13.09 -2.67
C ASN A 404 54.24 14.20 -3.39
N GLY A 405 53.73 13.91 -4.59
CA GLY A 405 53.09 14.89 -5.46
C GLY A 405 54.04 15.90 -6.14
N SER A 406 55.36 15.62 -6.17
CA SER A 406 56.33 16.42 -6.93
C SER A 406 57.13 15.58 -7.93
N PHE A 407 57.68 16.23 -8.96
CA PHE A 407 58.27 15.58 -10.13
C PHE A 407 59.67 16.09 -10.49
N GLU A 408 60.43 15.26 -11.19
CA GLU A 408 61.69 15.61 -11.86
C GLU A 408 61.47 16.56 -13.05
N ASP A 409 62.57 17.10 -13.57
CA ASP A 409 62.57 17.86 -14.83
C ASP A 409 62.16 16.96 -16.02
N GLN A 410 61.42 17.54 -16.97
CA GLN A 410 60.91 16.81 -18.14
C GLN A 410 62.00 16.16 -19.01
N LYS A 411 61.72 14.93 -19.48
CA LYS A 411 62.42 14.26 -20.58
C LYS A 411 61.60 14.35 -21.86
N ILE A 412 62.21 14.71 -22.99
CA ILE A 412 61.49 15.03 -24.24
C ILE A 412 61.82 14.01 -25.34
N PHE A 413 60.78 13.49 -26.02
CA PHE A 413 60.89 12.57 -27.16
C PHE A 413 60.06 13.07 -28.35
N SER A 414 60.51 12.87 -29.58
CA SER A 414 59.80 13.32 -30.80
C SER A 414 58.76 12.32 -31.28
N VAL A 415 57.63 12.80 -31.79
CA VAL A 415 56.54 11.99 -32.36
C VAL A 415 56.13 12.48 -33.75
N GLY A 416 55.09 11.89 -34.33
CA GLY A 416 54.50 12.35 -35.59
C GLY A 416 53.91 13.76 -35.52
N SER A 417 53.45 14.27 -36.67
CA SER A 417 52.94 15.64 -36.77
C SER A 417 51.57 15.81 -36.10
N PHE A 418 51.41 16.89 -35.34
CA PHE A 418 50.17 17.30 -34.67
C PHE A 418 49.56 16.21 -33.76
N PRO A 419 50.30 15.77 -32.72
CA PRO A 419 49.85 14.70 -31.84
C PRO A 419 48.67 15.14 -30.95
N ARG A 420 47.67 14.25 -30.75
CA ARG A 420 46.39 14.59 -30.09
C ARG A 420 46.11 13.85 -28.78
N SER A 421 46.34 12.55 -28.73
CA SER A 421 45.97 11.69 -27.60
C SER A 421 47.09 10.70 -27.29
N VAL A 422 47.29 10.41 -25.99
CA VAL A 422 48.24 9.39 -25.50
C VAL A 422 47.51 8.35 -24.66
N ALA A 423 47.93 7.09 -24.78
CA ALA A 423 47.56 6.01 -23.86
C ALA A 423 48.81 5.21 -23.47
N VAL A 424 48.72 4.46 -22.37
CA VAL A 424 49.80 3.61 -21.85
C VAL A 424 49.32 2.19 -21.65
N GLY A 425 50.20 1.23 -21.81
CA GLY A 425 49.91 -0.19 -21.65
C GLY A 425 51.15 -1.04 -21.87
N ASP A 426 51.07 -2.34 -21.64
CA ASP A 426 52.17 -3.28 -21.95
C ASP A 426 51.89 -3.94 -23.30
N PHE A 427 52.41 -3.36 -24.39
CA PHE A 427 52.09 -3.80 -25.75
C PHE A 427 52.91 -5.02 -26.18
N ASN A 428 53.97 -5.37 -25.45
CA ASN A 428 54.85 -6.50 -25.77
C ASN A 428 54.85 -7.62 -24.70
N SER A 429 54.05 -7.47 -23.64
CA SER A 429 53.92 -8.40 -22.51
C SER A 429 55.23 -8.58 -21.72
N ASP A 430 56.06 -7.54 -21.60
CA ASP A 430 57.32 -7.58 -20.83
C ASP A 430 57.18 -7.05 -19.39
N ASN A 431 55.95 -6.70 -18.98
CA ASN A 431 55.55 -6.07 -17.72
C ASN A 431 56.15 -4.67 -17.50
N ARG A 432 56.45 -3.94 -18.58
CA ARG A 432 56.84 -2.53 -18.52
C ARG A 432 55.83 -1.71 -19.30
N LEU A 433 55.65 -0.47 -18.86
CA LEU A 433 54.71 0.43 -19.52
C LEU A 433 55.33 1.02 -20.80
N ASP A 434 54.58 0.87 -21.88
CA ASP A 434 54.80 1.44 -23.19
C ASP A 434 53.86 2.64 -23.41
N ILE A 435 54.14 3.43 -24.45
CA ILE A 435 53.39 4.65 -24.77
C ILE A 435 52.91 4.61 -26.22
N ILE A 436 51.64 4.95 -26.46
CA ILE A 436 51.07 5.17 -27.80
C ILE A 436 50.53 6.59 -27.95
N VAL A 437 50.76 7.21 -29.11
CA VAL A 437 50.34 8.58 -29.43
C VAL A 437 49.66 8.67 -30.79
N SER A 438 48.45 9.24 -30.88
CA SER A 438 47.78 9.55 -32.15
C SER A 438 48.28 10.86 -32.77
N ASN A 439 48.52 10.89 -34.08
CA ASN A 439 49.18 11.99 -34.80
C ASN A 439 48.31 12.45 -35.98
N SER A 440 47.54 13.52 -35.76
CA SER A 440 46.43 13.94 -36.63
C SER A 440 46.86 14.31 -38.05
N ASP A 441 47.93 15.09 -38.19
CA ASP A 441 48.36 15.60 -39.52
C ASP A 441 49.13 14.55 -40.33
N SER A 442 49.60 13.51 -39.67
CA SER A 442 50.33 12.41 -40.31
C SER A 442 49.48 11.16 -40.55
N ASP A 443 48.21 11.17 -40.11
CA ASP A 443 47.30 10.01 -40.16
C ASP A 443 47.93 8.73 -39.58
N THR A 444 48.69 8.88 -38.47
CA THR A 444 49.46 7.77 -37.87
C THR A 444 49.32 7.68 -36.36
N ILE A 445 49.62 6.50 -35.80
CA ILE A 445 49.95 6.31 -34.38
C ILE A 445 51.46 6.06 -34.20
N SER A 446 52.03 6.56 -33.09
CA SER A 446 53.43 6.43 -32.70
C SER A 446 53.53 5.60 -31.43
N ILE A 447 54.41 4.60 -31.38
CA ILE A 447 54.53 3.66 -30.26
C ILE A 447 55.98 3.62 -29.74
N PHE A 448 56.14 3.72 -28.42
CA PHE A 448 57.41 3.62 -27.70
C PHE A 448 57.38 2.46 -26.72
N LEU A 449 58.30 1.51 -26.87
CA LEU A 449 58.44 0.39 -25.93
C LEU A 449 59.37 0.76 -24.77
N GLY A 450 58.95 0.52 -23.53
CA GLY A 450 59.63 0.97 -22.32
C GLY A 450 60.74 0.03 -21.84
N TYR A 451 61.87 0.60 -21.38
CA TYR A 451 62.92 -0.19 -20.69
C TYR A 451 62.68 -0.34 -19.17
N GLY A 452 61.65 0.30 -18.61
CA GLY A 452 61.34 0.27 -17.17
C GLY A 452 62.33 1.07 -16.31
N ASN A 453 63.00 2.07 -16.87
CA ASN A 453 63.91 2.97 -16.17
C ASN A 453 63.69 4.45 -16.56
N GLY A 454 62.54 4.75 -17.15
CA GLY A 454 62.21 6.05 -17.73
C GLY A 454 62.90 6.36 -19.07
N SER A 455 63.31 5.33 -19.83
CA SER A 455 63.79 5.43 -21.22
C SER A 455 63.08 4.41 -22.12
N PHE A 456 63.10 4.66 -23.43
CA PHE A 456 62.28 3.94 -24.43
C PHE A 456 63.09 3.50 -25.66
N GLU A 457 62.59 2.49 -26.36
CA GLU A 457 63.04 2.08 -27.70
C GLU A 457 62.78 3.16 -28.76
N ASP A 458 63.32 2.94 -29.96
CA ASP A 458 63.01 3.77 -31.13
C ASP A 458 61.52 3.69 -31.49
N GLN A 459 60.95 4.84 -31.86
CA GLN A 459 59.54 5.00 -32.22
C GLN A 459 59.12 4.06 -33.38
N LYS A 460 58.01 3.35 -33.20
CA LYS A 460 57.30 2.61 -34.27
C LYS A 460 56.08 3.42 -34.74
N THR A 461 55.72 3.32 -36.02
CA THR A 461 54.61 4.10 -36.62
C THR A 461 53.67 3.24 -37.45
N TYR A 462 52.36 3.40 -37.28
CA TYR A 462 51.31 2.71 -38.05
C TYR A 462 50.30 3.69 -38.63
N LEU A 463 49.72 3.37 -39.80
CA LEU A 463 48.69 4.19 -40.45
C LEU A 463 47.30 3.94 -39.85
N THR A 464 46.47 4.97 -39.80
CA THR A 464 45.08 4.95 -39.33
C THR A 464 44.11 5.45 -40.41
N GLY A 465 42.91 5.89 -40.01
CA GLY A 465 42.03 6.73 -40.83
C GLY A 465 42.49 8.20 -40.80
N LEU A 466 41.70 9.07 -41.43
CA LEU A 466 42.03 10.48 -41.56
C LEU A 466 41.85 11.21 -40.23
N ALA A 467 42.84 12.02 -39.83
CA ALA A 467 42.85 12.84 -38.63
C ALA A 467 42.47 12.05 -37.34
N PRO A 468 43.29 11.09 -36.89
CA PRO A 468 43.05 10.36 -35.65
C PRO A 468 42.98 11.31 -34.44
N SER A 469 41.88 11.25 -33.69
CA SER A 469 41.52 12.21 -32.64
C SER A 469 41.74 11.68 -31.22
N SER A 470 41.49 10.39 -30.99
CA SER A 470 41.55 9.74 -29.67
C SER A 470 41.98 8.27 -29.79
N VAL A 471 42.72 7.78 -28.79
CA VAL A 471 43.19 6.39 -28.71
C VAL A 471 42.90 5.78 -27.34
N ALA A 472 42.43 4.54 -27.29
CA ALA A 472 42.27 3.76 -26.06
C ALA A 472 42.82 2.34 -26.24
N VAL A 473 43.11 1.67 -25.12
CA VAL A 473 43.74 0.35 -25.06
C VAL A 473 42.83 -0.61 -24.28
N GLY A 474 42.71 -1.85 -24.75
CA GLY A 474 41.92 -2.91 -24.12
C GLY A 474 42.25 -4.27 -24.72
N ASP A 475 41.85 -5.36 -24.08
CA ASP A 475 41.90 -6.72 -24.67
C ASP A 475 40.53 -7.02 -25.30
N PHE A 476 40.39 -6.77 -26.61
CA PHE A 476 39.08 -6.84 -27.28
C PHE A 476 38.75 -8.23 -27.79
N ASP A 477 39.73 -9.13 -27.90
CA ASP A 477 39.54 -10.52 -28.30
C ASP A 477 39.83 -11.55 -27.18
N ASN A 478 40.07 -11.07 -25.95
CA ASN A 478 40.30 -11.85 -24.73
C ASN A 478 41.52 -12.79 -24.82
N ASP A 479 42.56 -12.37 -25.54
CA ASP A 479 43.78 -13.16 -25.71
C ASP A 479 44.91 -12.81 -24.71
N ASN A 480 44.64 -11.89 -23.78
CA ASN A 480 45.53 -11.29 -22.80
C ASN A 480 46.66 -10.44 -23.41
N ARG A 481 46.44 -9.84 -24.59
CA ARG A 481 47.31 -8.83 -25.19
C ARG A 481 46.57 -7.50 -25.29
N SER A 482 47.33 -6.42 -25.24
CA SER A 482 46.77 -5.08 -25.43
C SER A 482 46.48 -4.83 -26.90
N ASP A 483 45.21 -4.61 -27.22
CA ASP A 483 44.71 -4.10 -28.48
C ASP A 483 44.48 -2.58 -28.40
N ILE A 484 44.25 -1.94 -29.55
CA ILE A 484 44.09 -0.49 -29.65
C ILE A 484 42.80 -0.15 -30.39
N VAL A 485 42.05 0.84 -29.91
CA VAL A 485 40.96 1.46 -30.64
C VAL A 485 41.28 2.94 -30.91
N VAL A 486 41.07 3.39 -32.16
CA VAL A 486 41.39 4.76 -32.61
C VAL A 486 40.16 5.40 -33.26
N ALA A 487 39.69 6.52 -32.70
CA ALA A 487 38.69 7.38 -33.32
C ALA A 487 39.32 8.28 -34.39
N ASN A 488 38.70 8.37 -35.57
CA ASN A 488 39.22 9.12 -36.72
C ASN A 488 38.20 10.19 -37.13
N GLU A 489 38.51 11.44 -36.77
CA GLU A 489 37.62 12.59 -36.97
C GLU A 489 37.37 12.85 -38.45
N GLY A 490 38.43 12.78 -39.28
CA GLY A 490 38.35 13.12 -40.70
C GLY A 490 37.63 12.08 -41.57
N SER A 491 37.54 10.84 -41.11
CA SER A 491 36.86 9.76 -41.83
C SER A 491 35.52 9.32 -41.23
N ASN A 492 35.09 9.87 -40.08
CA ASN A 492 33.90 9.42 -39.32
C ASN A 492 33.92 7.92 -39.05
N THR A 493 35.09 7.41 -38.63
CA THR A 493 35.30 5.99 -38.37
C THR A 493 36.09 5.73 -37.11
N VAL A 494 35.92 4.54 -36.54
CA VAL A 494 36.77 4.00 -35.48
C VAL A 494 37.52 2.79 -36.05
N ILE A 495 38.82 2.66 -35.74
CA ILE A 495 39.64 1.52 -36.16
C ILE A 495 40.14 0.76 -34.94
N VAL A 496 39.97 -0.56 -34.92
CA VAL A 496 40.49 -1.47 -33.90
C VAL A 496 41.71 -2.21 -34.48
N PHE A 497 42.83 -2.21 -33.75
CA PHE A 497 44.08 -2.90 -34.06
C PHE A 497 44.32 -4.02 -33.03
N LEU A 498 44.52 -5.25 -33.50
CA LEU A 498 44.85 -6.37 -32.60
C LEU A 498 46.36 -6.49 -32.36
N GLY A 499 46.75 -6.70 -31.10
CA GLY A 499 48.13 -6.69 -30.62
C GLY A 499 48.87 -8.03 -30.76
N TYR A 500 50.19 -7.96 -30.96
CA TYR A 500 51.09 -9.12 -30.96
C TYR A 500 52.20 -8.97 -29.93
N ARG A 501 52.67 -10.10 -29.36
CA ARG A 501 53.70 -10.15 -28.28
C ARG A 501 55.03 -9.44 -28.58
N ASN A 502 55.30 -9.08 -29.82
CA ASN A 502 56.49 -8.32 -30.24
C ASN A 502 56.25 -6.79 -30.26
N GLY A 503 55.09 -6.33 -29.77
CA GLY A 503 54.67 -4.93 -29.83
C GLY A 503 54.34 -4.47 -31.27
N SER A 504 53.82 -5.37 -32.11
CA SER A 504 53.30 -5.02 -33.44
C SER A 504 51.79 -5.19 -33.58
N PHE A 505 51.20 -4.49 -34.55
CA PHE A 505 49.76 -4.46 -34.82
C PHE A 505 49.52 -4.73 -36.31
N GLU A 506 48.77 -5.78 -36.66
CA GLU A 506 48.58 -6.19 -38.07
C GLU A 506 47.10 -6.29 -38.49
N ASP A 507 46.19 -6.71 -37.60
CA ASP A 507 44.77 -6.87 -37.93
C ASP A 507 43.98 -5.59 -37.62
N GLN A 508 43.42 -4.96 -38.66
CA GLN A 508 42.66 -3.71 -38.56
C GLN A 508 41.18 -3.92 -38.94
N LYS A 509 40.26 -3.47 -38.08
CA LYS A 509 38.82 -3.43 -38.38
C LYS A 509 38.28 -2.02 -38.26
N THR A 510 37.48 -1.58 -39.23
CA THR A 510 36.92 -0.22 -39.28
C THR A 510 35.40 -0.23 -39.10
N TYR A 511 34.91 0.64 -38.22
CA TYR A 511 33.50 0.85 -37.93
C TYR A 511 33.10 2.28 -38.27
N SER A 512 31.89 2.49 -38.79
CA SER A 512 31.35 3.83 -39.04
C SER A 512 30.73 4.40 -37.77
N THR A 513 30.88 5.71 -37.57
CA THR A 513 30.26 6.47 -36.48
C THR A 513 29.34 7.56 -37.05
N ASP A 514 28.76 8.39 -36.17
CA ASP A 514 28.16 9.65 -36.59
C ASP A 514 29.26 10.69 -36.93
N SER A 515 28.90 11.97 -36.98
CA SER A 515 29.74 13.07 -37.46
C SER A 515 30.82 13.46 -36.44
N LEU A 516 32.08 13.47 -36.88
CA LEU A 516 33.26 13.99 -36.15
C LEU A 516 33.49 13.27 -34.80
N PRO A 517 33.89 11.99 -34.79
CA PRO A 517 34.19 11.27 -33.54
C PRO A 517 35.39 11.93 -32.81
N SER A 518 35.16 12.39 -31.60
CA SER A 518 36.07 13.24 -30.82
C SER A 518 36.82 12.48 -29.72
N SER A 519 36.18 11.48 -29.10
CA SER A 519 36.72 10.71 -27.99
C SER A 519 36.22 9.27 -28.00
N VAL A 520 37.06 8.33 -27.56
CA VAL A 520 36.70 6.93 -27.33
C VAL A 520 37.06 6.51 -25.91
N ALA A 521 36.20 5.71 -25.27
CA ALA A 521 36.47 5.08 -23.97
C ALA A 521 36.04 3.60 -24.01
N VAL A 522 36.66 2.79 -23.15
CA VAL A 522 36.50 1.32 -23.12
C VAL A 522 35.96 0.92 -21.75
N GLY A 523 35.05 -0.06 -21.72
CA GLY A 523 34.45 -0.58 -20.49
C GLY A 523 33.53 -1.76 -20.80
N ASP A 524 33.02 -2.45 -19.79
CA ASP A 524 31.98 -3.47 -19.95
C ASP A 524 30.61 -2.81 -19.68
N PHE A 525 29.86 -2.48 -20.75
CA PHE A 525 28.62 -1.70 -20.64
C PHE A 525 27.37 -2.58 -20.49
N ASN A 526 27.46 -3.85 -20.85
CA ASN A 526 26.34 -4.80 -20.76
C ASN A 526 26.53 -5.87 -19.68
N ASN A 527 27.64 -5.80 -18.91
CA ASN A 527 28.04 -6.73 -17.85
C ASN A 527 28.21 -8.17 -18.35
N ASP A 528 28.67 -8.34 -19.59
CA ASP A 528 28.94 -9.64 -20.21
C ASP A 528 30.39 -10.12 -20.03
N LYS A 529 31.20 -9.33 -19.30
CA LYS A 529 32.64 -9.52 -19.03
C LYS A 529 33.53 -9.35 -20.25
N ARG A 530 33.05 -8.71 -21.31
CA ARG A 530 33.84 -8.34 -22.48
C ARG A 530 33.96 -6.84 -22.55
N LEU A 531 35.05 -6.39 -23.17
CA LEU A 531 35.27 -4.97 -23.37
C LEU A 531 34.46 -4.48 -24.58
N ASP A 532 33.61 -3.51 -24.30
CA ASP A 532 32.90 -2.67 -25.23
C ASP A 532 33.62 -1.32 -25.39
N PHE A 533 33.16 -0.48 -26.32
CA PHE A 533 33.63 0.92 -26.37
C PHE A 533 32.53 1.91 -26.69
N VAL A 534 32.68 3.14 -26.21
CA VAL A 534 31.77 4.27 -26.45
C VAL A 534 32.49 5.37 -27.22
N VAL A 535 31.79 6.03 -28.12
CA VAL A 535 32.31 7.10 -28.98
C VAL A 535 31.46 8.35 -28.85
N ALA A 536 32.10 9.47 -28.52
CA ALA A 536 31.50 10.80 -28.58
C ALA A 536 31.59 11.36 -30.00
N ASN A 537 30.47 11.85 -30.53
CA ASN A 537 30.36 12.37 -31.90
C ASN A 537 30.06 13.88 -31.84
N TYR A 538 31.12 14.67 -32.02
CA TYR A 538 31.10 16.12 -31.87
C TYR A 538 30.11 16.81 -32.82
N GLY A 539 29.93 16.29 -34.03
CA GLY A 539 29.11 16.92 -35.06
C GLY A 539 27.63 16.55 -35.04
N SER A 540 27.22 15.57 -34.22
CA SER A 540 25.84 15.06 -34.16
C SER A 540 25.18 15.19 -32.80
N ASP A 541 25.89 15.73 -31.79
CA ASP A 541 25.41 15.85 -30.41
C ASP A 541 24.98 14.48 -29.83
N THR A 542 25.74 13.42 -30.16
CA THR A 542 25.43 12.04 -29.76
C THR A 542 26.63 11.27 -29.21
N VAL A 543 26.36 10.32 -28.31
CA VAL A 543 27.27 9.19 -28.04
C VAL A 543 26.72 7.89 -28.64
N ILE A 544 27.64 7.02 -29.06
CA ILE A 544 27.34 5.71 -29.62
C ILE A 544 28.10 4.65 -28.83
N VAL A 545 27.40 3.58 -28.41
CA VAL A 545 27.98 2.43 -27.72
C VAL A 545 28.16 1.27 -28.70
N PHE A 546 29.32 0.61 -28.66
CA PHE A 546 29.68 -0.54 -29.48
C PHE A 546 29.90 -1.75 -28.58
N LEU A 547 29.01 -2.74 -28.68
CA LEU A 547 29.07 -3.96 -27.86
C LEU A 547 29.96 -5.02 -28.50
N GLY A 548 30.88 -5.61 -27.73
CA GLY A 548 31.91 -6.53 -28.15
C GLY A 548 31.46 -8.00 -28.23
N TYR A 549 32.09 -8.75 -29.14
CA TYR A 549 31.93 -10.20 -29.33
C TYR A 549 33.27 -10.94 -29.18
N GLU A 550 33.23 -12.25 -28.92
CA GLU A 550 34.40 -13.12 -28.63
C GLU A 550 35.54 -13.11 -29.68
N ASN A 551 35.32 -12.53 -30.84
CA ASN A 551 36.23 -12.52 -31.98
C ASN A 551 36.80 -11.11 -32.27
N GLY A 552 36.72 -10.18 -31.31
CA GLY A 552 37.14 -8.80 -31.45
C GLY A 552 36.32 -8.04 -32.48
N PHE A 553 35.04 -8.38 -32.64
CA PHE A 553 34.07 -7.63 -33.47
C PHE A 553 33.06 -6.91 -32.59
N PHE A 554 32.45 -5.87 -33.13
CA PHE A 554 31.52 -5.00 -32.41
C PHE A 554 30.22 -4.77 -33.18
N GLU A 555 29.12 -4.60 -32.45
CA GLU A 555 27.82 -4.17 -32.97
C GLU A 555 27.45 -2.78 -32.43
N ASN A 556 26.87 -1.95 -33.31
CA ASN A 556 26.48 -0.60 -33.00
C ASN A 556 25.10 -0.54 -32.30
N GLN A 557 25.02 0.19 -31.19
CA GLN A 557 23.76 0.54 -30.53
C GLN A 557 23.10 1.80 -31.12
N LYS A 558 21.94 2.17 -30.58
CA LYS A 558 21.26 3.43 -30.91
C LYS A 558 22.09 4.64 -30.43
N PRO A 559 22.16 5.75 -31.19
CA PRO A 559 22.77 6.98 -30.70
C PRO A 559 21.95 7.58 -29.55
N TYR A 560 22.65 7.98 -28.49
CA TYR A 560 22.09 8.70 -27.34
C TYR A 560 22.41 10.17 -27.48
N ALA A 561 21.41 11.04 -27.32
CA ALA A 561 21.63 12.47 -27.37
C ALA A 561 22.48 12.94 -26.17
N THR A 562 23.31 13.94 -26.38
CA THR A 562 24.08 14.62 -25.33
C THR A 562 23.80 16.12 -25.35
N GLY A 563 24.52 16.87 -24.49
CA GLY A 563 24.70 18.30 -24.70
C GLY A 563 25.41 18.58 -26.03
N SER A 564 25.51 19.87 -26.37
CA SER A 564 26.01 20.26 -27.69
C SER A 564 27.53 20.10 -27.79
N HIS A 565 27.96 19.40 -28.84
CA HIS A 565 29.34 19.14 -29.22
C HIS A 565 30.11 18.32 -28.17
N PRO A 566 29.77 17.03 -28.00
CA PRO A 566 30.45 16.15 -27.05
C PRO A 566 31.92 15.97 -27.48
N TYR A 567 32.84 16.27 -26.58
CA TYR A 567 34.27 16.36 -26.87
C TYR A 567 35.09 15.26 -26.19
N SER A 568 34.75 14.89 -24.95
CA SER A 568 35.45 13.88 -24.15
C SER A 568 34.43 12.97 -23.48
N VAL A 569 34.73 11.68 -23.38
CA VAL A 569 33.92 10.68 -22.66
C VAL A 569 34.77 9.93 -21.63
N ALA A 570 34.21 9.68 -20.46
CA ALA A 570 34.78 8.78 -19.45
C ALA A 570 33.71 7.78 -18.96
N VAL A 571 34.18 6.69 -18.37
CA VAL A 571 33.37 5.53 -17.97
C VAL A 571 33.55 5.27 -16.49
N GLY A 572 32.46 4.93 -15.80
CA GLY A 572 32.47 4.56 -14.39
C GLY A 572 31.09 4.09 -13.95
N ASP A 573 30.97 3.42 -12.81
CA ASP A 573 29.68 3.07 -12.19
C ASP A 573 29.25 4.24 -11.29
N PHE A 574 28.38 5.13 -11.80
CA PHE A 574 28.01 6.35 -11.07
C PHE A 574 26.80 6.14 -10.16
N ASN A 575 26.05 5.05 -10.34
CA ASN A 575 24.85 4.72 -9.58
C ASN A 575 25.02 3.49 -8.65
N ASN A 576 26.22 2.89 -8.61
CA ASN A 576 26.59 1.70 -7.86
C ASN A 576 25.75 0.45 -8.19
N ASP A 577 25.29 0.32 -9.44
CA ASP A 577 24.51 -0.84 -9.89
C ASP A 577 25.37 -1.98 -10.46
N ASN A 578 26.70 -1.84 -10.40
CA ASN A 578 27.72 -2.72 -11.00
C ASN A 578 27.67 -2.77 -12.53
N ARG A 579 27.17 -1.71 -13.19
CA ARG A 579 27.26 -1.52 -14.64
C ARG A 579 28.04 -0.24 -14.94
N SER A 580 28.69 -0.25 -16.10
CA SER A 580 29.44 0.92 -16.55
C SER A 580 28.49 1.97 -17.13
N ASP A 581 28.47 3.14 -16.52
CA ASP A 581 27.81 4.35 -17.01
C ASP A 581 28.79 5.24 -17.79
N PHE A 582 28.28 6.33 -18.38
CA PHE A 582 29.08 7.26 -19.19
C PHE A 582 28.94 8.71 -18.72
N VAL A 583 30.04 9.44 -18.78
CA VAL A 583 30.07 10.89 -18.58
C VAL A 583 30.70 11.57 -19.80
N VAL A 584 30.08 12.65 -20.29
CA VAL A 584 30.43 13.30 -21.55
C VAL A 584 30.57 14.81 -21.36
N ALA A 585 31.73 15.38 -21.67
CA ALA A 585 31.96 16.83 -21.71
C ALA A 585 31.40 17.44 -23.01
N ASN A 586 30.54 18.46 -22.88
CA ASN A 586 29.82 19.08 -24.00
C ASN A 586 30.28 20.53 -24.19
N LEU A 587 31.07 20.76 -25.23
CA LEU A 587 31.88 21.97 -25.40
C LEU A 587 31.04 23.25 -25.47
N TYR A 588 29.94 23.25 -26.21
CA TYR A 588 29.16 24.47 -26.47
C TYR A 588 27.93 24.63 -25.59
N SER A 589 27.48 23.57 -24.92
CA SER A 589 26.49 23.72 -23.86
C SER A 589 27.11 24.11 -22.53
N ASN A 590 28.45 24.11 -22.40
CA ASN A 590 29.18 24.33 -21.14
C ASN A 590 28.70 23.39 -20.04
N THR A 591 28.47 22.12 -20.41
CA THR A 591 27.91 21.13 -19.52
C THR A 591 28.59 19.79 -19.65
N VAL A 592 28.44 18.96 -18.64
CA VAL A 592 28.71 17.52 -18.69
C VAL A 592 27.38 16.76 -18.70
N SER A 593 27.28 15.70 -19.50
CA SER A 593 26.13 14.80 -19.57
C SER A 593 26.50 13.48 -18.93
N VAL A 594 25.70 13.01 -17.97
CA VAL A 594 25.84 11.71 -17.31
C VAL A 594 24.70 10.83 -17.80
N LEU A 595 25.05 9.70 -18.41
CA LEU A 595 24.15 8.73 -19.00
C LEU A 595 24.25 7.45 -18.18
N LEU A 596 23.17 7.12 -17.47
CA LEU A 596 23.09 5.95 -16.58
C LEU A 596 22.53 4.75 -17.34
N HIS A 597 23.06 3.55 -17.07
CA HIS A 597 22.70 2.32 -17.76
C HIS A 597 21.83 1.39 -16.89
N TYR A 598 20.52 1.65 -16.88
CA TYR A 598 19.52 0.77 -16.26
C TYR A 598 19.02 -0.27 -17.27
N ASP A 599 19.37 -1.54 -17.07
CA ASP A 599 18.86 -2.76 -17.72
C ASP A 599 18.18 -2.73 -19.13
N SER A 600 18.82 -3.46 -20.07
CA SER A 600 18.36 -4.23 -21.27
C SER A 600 17.08 -3.92 -22.08
N VAL A 601 16.35 -2.83 -21.86
CA VAL A 601 15.28 -2.37 -22.76
C VAL A 601 15.38 -0.84 -22.92
N PRO A 602 15.31 -0.30 -24.16
CA PRO A 602 15.35 1.15 -24.34
C PRO A 602 14.21 1.84 -23.58
N LEU A 603 14.54 2.91 -22.88
CA LEU A 603 13.61 3.80 -22.22
C LEU A 603 12.64 4.47 -23.22
N THR A 604 11.34 4.37 -22.94
CA THR A 604 10.31 5.27 -23.48
C THR A 604 9.25 5.61 -22.44
N ALA A 605 9.22 6.91 -22.10
CA ALA A 605 8.07 7.81 -21.86
C ALA A 605 7.12 7.64 -20.65
N GLU A 606 6.86 8.79 -20.01
CA GLU A 606 5.52 9.29 -19.63
C GLU A 606 4.37 8.30 -19.91
N ASN A 607 3.91 7.61 -18.87
CA ASN A 607 2.82 6.66 -19.03
C ASN A 607 1.48 7.39 -18.91
N THR A 608 0.93 7.77 -20.07
CA THR A 608 -0.47 8.16 -20.17
C THR A 608 -1.31 6.90 -20.28
N PHE A 609 -2.02 6.54 -19.21
CA PHE A 609 -2.98 5.44 -19.27
C PHE A 609 -4.30 5.95 -19.84
N ALA A 610 -4.63 5.51 -21.04
CA ALA A 610 -5.96 5.73 -21.59
C ALA A 610 -6.96 4.97 -20.71
N VAL A 611 -7.83 5.72 -20.02
CA VAL A 611 -8.94 5.12 -19.30
C VAL A 611 -9.95 4.65 -20.33
N ASP A 612 -10.12 3.34 -20.40
CA ASP A 612 -10.70 2.67 -21.54
C ASP A 612 -12.24 2.89 -21.50
N ASP A 613 -12.82 3.49 -22.56
CA ASP A 613 -14.16 4.11 -22.64
C ASP A 613 -14.43 5.41 -21.82
N ALA A 614 -13.49 6.03 -21.11
CA ALA A 614 -13.82 7.19 -20.25
C ALA A 614 -14.41 8.39 -21.01
N SER A 615 -15.63 8.81 -20.62
CA SER A 615 -16.20 10.09 -21.08
C SER A 615 -16.17 11.20 -20.01
N LEU A 616 -16.14 10.84 -18.72
CA LEU A 616 -16.02 11.73 -17.55
C LEU A 616 -15.49 10.91 -16.33
N LEU A 617 -14.33 11.28 -15.76
CA LEU A 617 -13.81 10.70 -14.50
C LEU A 617 -14.38 11.47 -13.29
N LYS A 618 -14.69 10.79 -12.18
CA LYS A 618 -15.29 11.43 -10.99
C LYS A 618 -14.61 11.14 -9.65
N ALA A 619 -13.98 10.00 -9.50
CA ALA A 619 -13.30 9.60 -8.27
C ALA A 619 -12.10 8.71 -8.60
N VAL A 620 -11.11 8.75 -7.71
CA VAL A 620 -9.92 7.91 -7.71
C VAL A 620 -9.66 7.44 -6.28
N ALA A 621 -9.23 6.19 -6.11
CA ALA A 621 -8.65 5.70 -4.87
C ALA A 621 -7.36 4.93 -5.19
N VAL A 622 -6.43 4.95 -4.23
CA VAL A 622 -5.10 4.36 -4.35
C VAL A 622 -4.89 3.44 -3.16
N VAL A 623 -4.82 2.13 -3.42
CA VAL A 623 -4.67 1.08 -2.42
C VAL A 623 -4.02 -0.13 -3.08
N ASP A 624 -3.25 -0.91 -2.34
CA ASP A 624 -2.77 -2.22 -2.79
C ASP A 624 -3.93 -3.26 -2.74
N PHE A 625 -4.46 -3.65 -3.90
CA PHE A 625 -5.57 -4.61 -4.04
C PHE A 625 -5.08 -6.06 -4.25
N ASN A 626 -3.78 -6.26 -4.47
CA ASN A 626 -3.21 -7.57 -4.78
C ASN A 626 -2.18 -8.05 -3.73
N ASN A 627 -2.00 -7.25 -2.67
CA ASN A 627 -1.08 -7.44 -1.56
C ASN A 627 0.37 -7.70 -1.99
N ASP A 628 0.80 -7.14 -3.13
CA ASP A 628 2.18 -7.24 -3.58
C ASP A 628 3.08 -6.14 -2.97
N GLY A 629 2.50 -5.25 -2.17
CA GLY A 629 3.16 -4.13 -1.52
C GLY A 629 3.24 -2.87 -2.39
N ILE A 630 2.73 -2.92 -3.63
CA ILE A 630 2.74 -1.80 -4.57
C ILE A 630 1.32 -1.24 -4.64
N LEU A 631 1.21 0.09 -4.66
CA LEU A 631 -0.09 0.75 -4.69
C LEU A 631 -0.76 0.58 -6.07
N ASP A 632 -2.00 0.12 -6.06
CA ASP A 632 -2.85 0.02 -7.24
C ASP A 632 -3.79 1.23 -7.36
N LEU A 633 -4.40 1.38 -8.53
CA LEU A 633 -5.31 2.49 -8.84
C LEU A 633 -6.70 1.99 -9.20
N VAL A 634 -7.74 2.54 -8.59
CA VAL A 634 -9.12 2.41 -9.05
C VAL A 634 -9.71 3.77 -9.44
N VAL A 635 -10.38 3.81 -10.60
CA VAL A 635 -11.07 5.01 -11.10
C VAL A 635 -12.54 4.78 -11.40
N ALA A 636 -13.37 5.78 -11.07
CA ALA A 636 -14.80 5.79 -11.39
C ALA A 636 -15.07 6.51 -12.72
N ASN A 637 -15.49 5.74 -13.72
CA ASN A 637 -15.74 6.23 -15.07
C ASN A 637 -17.21 6.63 -15.23
N TYR A 638 -17.62 7.75 -14.63
CA TYR A 638 -19.00 8.29 -14.67
C TYR A 638 -19.60 8.34 -16.07
N GLY A 639 -18.77 8.65 -17.04
CA GLY A 639 -19.12 8.70 -18.45
C GLY A 639 -19.50 7.36 -19.09
N THR A 640 -19.38 6.27 -18.34
CA THR A 640 -19.60 4.88 -18.72
C THR A 640 -20.23 4.08 -17.57
N ASN A 641 -20.14 2.75 -17.66
CA ASN A 641 -20.80 1.77 -16.82
C ASN A 641 -19.80 0.87 -16.09
N ASN A 642 -18.61 1.39 -15.80
CA ASN A 642 -17.53 0.60 -15.19
C ASN A 642 -16.66 1.42 -14.23
N ILE A 643 -16.01 0.70 -13.34
CA ILE A 643 -14.75 1.13 -12.75
C ILE A 643 -13.60 0.48 -13.50
N GLY A 644 -12.44 1.12 -13.45
CA GLY A 644 -11.23 0.53 -13.96
C GLY A 644 -10.19 0.42 -12.86
N VAL A 645 -9.73 -0.80 -12.61
CA VAL A 645 -8.62 -1.09 -11.68
C VAL A 645 -7.37 -1.35 -12.50
N SER A 646 -6.27 -0.72 -12.12
CA SER A 646 -4.98 -0.93 -12.77
C SER A 646 -4.00 -1.32 -11.69
N PHE A 647 -3.38 -2.51 -11.83
CA PHE A 647 -2.41 -2.99 -10.86
C PHE A 647 -1.07 -2.30 -11.04
N GLY A 648 -0.50 -1.79 -9.96
CA GLY A 648 0.83 -1.23 -9.93
C GLY A 648 1.86 -2.29 -10.25
N TYR A 649 2.94 -1.85 -10.87
CA TYR A 649 4.18 -2.62 -10.97
C TYR A 649 5.25 -1.85 -10.19
N ALA A 650 6.27 -2.55 -9.70
CA ALA A 650 7.37 -1.96 -8.91
C ALA A 650 8.21 -0.92 -9.68
N ASN A 651 7.88 -0.68 -10.94
CA ASN A 651 8.48 0.35 -11.79
C ASN A 651 7.55 1.57 -11.96
N GLY A 652 6.53 1.72 -11.10
CA GLY A 652 5.58 2.84 -11.10
C GLY A 652 4.69 2.94 -12.35
N THR A 653 4.65 1.88 -13.15
CA THR A 653 3.69 1.73 -14.26
C THR A 653 2.54 0.86 -13.82
N PHE A 654 1.40 0.98 -14.49
CA PHE A 654 0.22 0.18 -14.19
C PHE A 654 -0.06 -0.81 -15.31
N GLY A 655 -0.52 -1.99 -14.93
CA GLY A 655 -1.06 -2.98 -15.84
C GLY A 655 -2.24 -2.44 -16.63
N LYS A 656 -2.64 -3.20 -17.65
CA LYS A 656 -3.86 -2.88 -18.41
C LYS A 656 -5.02 -2.74 -17.44
N GLN A 657 -5.73 -1.61 -17.55
CA GLN A 657 -6.94 -1.37 -16.77
C GLN A 657 -7.93 -2.52 -16.96
N LEU A 658 -8.22 -3.22 -15.87
CA LEU A 658 -9.26 -4.20 -15.78
C LEU A 658 -10.59 -3.48 -15.56
N LYS A 659 -11.50 -3.65 -16.52
CA LYS A 659 -12.83 -3.07 -16.46
C LYS A 659 -13.73 -3.98 -15.66
N PHE A 660 -14.33 -3.43 -14.61
CA PHE A 660 -15.38 -4.10 -13.88
C PHE A 660 -16.70 -3.37 -14.10
N LEU A 661 -17.65 -4.07 -14.73
CA LEU A 661 -18.94 -3.50 -15.06
C LEU A 661 -19.77 -3.30 -13.80
N THR A 662 -20.11 -2.05 -13.52
CA THR A 662 -20.97 -1.63 -12.40
C THR A 662 -22.46 -1.65 -12.77
N GLY A 663 -22.79 -2.07 -13.99
CA GLY A 663 -24.16 -2.22 -14.50
C GLY A 663 -24.51 -1.25 -15.63
N SER A 664 -25.44 -1.63 -16.49
CA SER A 664 -25.84 -0.80 -17.64
C SER A 664 -26.43 0.56 -17.20
N ASN A 665 -25.87 1.65 -17.70
CA ASN A 665 -26.14 3.05 -17.31
C ASN A 665 -25.83 3.38 -15.84
N SER A 666 -24.83 2.74 -15.22
CA SER A 666 -24.57 2.90 -13.78
C SER A 666 -24.02 4.27 -13.37
N HIS A 667 -23.26 4.97 -14.21
CA HIS A 667 -22.66 6.28 -13.89
C HIS A 667 -21.95 6.32 -12.53
N PRO A 668 -20.84 5.58 -12.35
CA PRO A 668 -20.12 5.52 -11.09
C PRO A 668 -19.56 6.90 -10.70
N HIS A 669 -19.80 7.35 -9.46
CA HIS A 669 -19.58 8.74 -9.04
C HIS A 669 -18.63 8.91 -7.85
N SER A 670 -18.60 7.95 -6.92
CA SER A 670 -17.79 7.98 -5.69
C SER A 670 -17.34 6.55 -5.36
N ILE A 671 -16.13 6.41 -4.82
CA ILE A 671 -15.49 5.13 -4.47
C ILE A 671 -15.12 5.18 -2.99
N ALA A 672 -15.30 4.06 -2.30
CA ALA A 672 -14.73 3.79 -0.99
C ALA A 672 -14.02 2.42 -1.03
N THR A 673 -12.90 2.32 -0.32
CA THR A 673 -12.05 1.12 -0.27
C THR A 673 -11.80 0.74 1.17
N ALA A 674 -12.09 -0.49 1.52
CA ALA A 674 -11.87 -1.06 2.85
C ALA A 674 -12.06 -2.58 2.79
N ASP A 675 -11.77 -3.29 3.87
CA ASP A 675 -12.18 -4.69 4.04
C ASP A 675 -13.67 -4.72 4.47
N PHE A 676 -14.58 -5.01 3.54
CA PHE A 676 -16.02 -5.03 3.79
C PHE A 676 -16.50 -6.40 4.24
N ASP A 677 -15.80 -7.48 3.87
CA ASP A 677 -16.24 -8.85 4.14
C ASP A 677 -15.51 -9.53 5.32
N GLY A 678 -14.50 -8.85 5.87
CA GLY A 678 -13.73 -9.24 7.05
C GLY A 678 -12.63 -10.25 6.76
N ASP A 679 -12.20 -10.42 5.50
CA ASP A 679 -11.18 -11.39 5.11
C ASP A 679 -9.74 -10.83 5.15
N GLY A 680 -9.58 -9.57 5.53
CA GLY A 680 -8.31 -8.85 5.62
C GLY A 680 -7.83 -8.25 4.29
N GLN A 681 -8.58 -8.43 3.21
CA GLN A 681 -8.26 -7.91 1.88
C GLN A 681 -9.07 -6.66 1.55
N ILE A 682 -8.51 -5.81 0.70
CA ILE A 682 -9.18 -4.57 0.32
C ILE A 682 -10.21 -4.83 -0.77
N ASP A 683 -11.44 -4.39 -0.49
CA ASP A 683 -12.57 -4.39 -1.39
C ASP A 683 -12.85 -2.99 -1.96
N ILE A 684 -13.73 -2.94 -2.97
CA ILE A 684 -14.15 -1.67 -3.59
C ILE A 684 -15.68 -1.55 -3.55
N ALA A 685 -16.16 -0.48 -2.91
CA ALA A 685 -17.55 -0.03 -2.98
C ALA A 685 -17.68 1.16 -3.94
N VAL A 686 -18.72 1.14 -4.78
CA VAL A 686 -18.92 2.16 -5.83
C VAL A 686 -20.35 2.68 -5.82
N ALA A 687 -20.50 3.99 -5.63
CA ALA A 687 -21.79 4.67 -5.75
C ALA A 687 -22.19 4.83 -7.23
N ASN A 688 -23.21 4.12 -7.67
CA ASN A 688 -23.70 4.18 -9.05
C ASN A 688 -24.97 5.04 -9.15
N ARG A 689 -24.85 6.24 -9.72
CA ARG A 689 -25.96 7.17 -9.82
C ARG A 689 -27.09 6.67 -10.72
N GLY A 690 -26.76 6.12 -11.88
CA GLY A 690 -27.76 5.82 -12.89
C GLY A 690 -28.50 4.50 -12.66
N THR A 691 -27.84 3.48 -12.08
CA THR A 691 -28.48 2.23 -11.65
C THR A 691 -29.08 2.33 -10.24
N LYS A 692 -28.79 3.40 -9.49
CA LYS A 692 -29.30 3.60 -8.12
C LYS A 692 -28.93 2.45 -7.17
N ASN A 693 -27.68 2.02 -7.21
CA ASN A 693 -27.15 0.99 -6.32
C ASN A 693 -25.71 1.31 -5.88
N VAL A 694 -25.21 0.54 -4.92
CA VAL A 694 -23.78 0.48 -4.58
C VAL A 694 -23.26 -0.82 -5.18
N GLY A 695 -22.29 -0.74 -6.08
CA GLY A 695 -21.58 -1.93 -6.58
C GLY A 695 -20.50 -2.34 -5.60
N LEU A 696 -20.37 -3.64 -5.34
CA LEU A 696 -19.32 -4.19 -4.48
C LEU A 696 -18.44 -5.16 -5.27
N PHE A 697 -17.14 -4.99 -5.11
CA PHE A 697 -16.11 -5.80 -5.72
C PHE A 697 -15.25 -6.35 -4.59
N ILE A 698 -15.47 -7.62 -4.26
CA ILE A 698 -14.74 -8.30 -3.18
C ILE A 698 -13.37 -8.72 -3.71
N GLY A 699 -12.32 -8.15 -3.13
CA GLY A 699 -10.94 -8.40 -3.52
C GLY A 699 -10.43 -9.68 -2.88
N ASN A 700 -9.85 -10.58 -3.67
CA ASN A 700 -9.21 -11.77 -3.11
C ASN A 700 -7.75 -11.53 -2.65
N GLY A 701 -7.32 -10.27 -2.62
CA GLY A 701 -5.93 -9.83 -2.44
C GLY A 701 -4.94 -10.45 -3.42
N LYS A 702 -5.38 -10.80 -4.63
CA LYS A 702 -4.54 -11.19 -5.78
C LYS A 702 -4.91 -10.40 -7.03
N GLY A 703 -5.60 -9.27 -6.86
CA GLY A 703 -6.08 -8.45 -7.96
C GLY A 703 -7.23 -9.08 -8.77
N ALA A 704 -7.95 -10.06 -8.21
CA ALA A 704 -9.22 -10.48 -8.78
C ALA A 704 -10.36 -10.05 -7.86
N PHE A 705 -11.43 -9.58 -8.49
CA PHE A 705 -12.63 -9.14 -7.79
C PHE A 705 -13.80 -10.06 -8.09
N GLU A 706 -14.41 -10.62 -7.06
CA GLU A 706 -15.72 -11.24 -7.17
C GLU A 706 -16.77 -10.12 -7.22
N ILE A 707 -17.53 -10.07 -8.31
CA ILE A 707 -18.56 -9.03 -8.50
C ILE A 707 -19.82 -9.46 -7.79
N GLN A 708 -20.21 -8.73 -6.76
CA GLN A 708 -21.54 -8.83 -6.18
C GLN A 708 -22.37 -7.61 -6.56
N TYR A 709 -23.38 -7.87 -7.39
CA TYR A 709 -24.42 -6.88 -7.62
C TYR A 709 -25.35 -6.86 -6.42
N ALA A 710 -25.32 -5.74 -5.71
CA ALA A 710 -26.45 -5.30 -4.93
C ALA A 710 -27.68 -5.22 -5.84
N ASP A 711 -28.67 -6.09 -5.64
CA ASP A 711 -30.00 -5.97 -6.24
C ASP A 711 -30.59 -4.60 -5.90
N ASN A 712 -30.76 -3.71 -6.90
CA ASN A 712 -31.44 -2.39 -6.86
C ASN A 712 -31.93 -1.93 -5.47
N ILE A 713 -31.01 -1.61 -4.56
CA ILE A 713 -31.35 -1.39 -3.14
C ILE A 713 -32.07 -0.05 -2.97
N PHE A 714 -31.81 0.92 -3.85
CA PHE A 714 -32.25 2.30 -3.63
C PHE A 714 -33.28 2.76 -4.64
N ASN A 715 -34.32 3.42 -4.12
CA ASN A 715 -35.21 4.25 -4.92
C ASN A 715 -34.60 5.65 -5.20
N ALA A 716 -33.38 5.89 -4.70
CA ALA A 716 -32.69 7.17 -4.62
C ALA A 716 -31.32 7.12 -5.34
N THR A 717 -30.79 8.27 -5.72
CA THR A 717 -29.58 8.44 -6.53
C THR A 717 -28.36 8.64 -5.63
N PRO A 718 -27.48 7.64 -5.45
CA PRO A 718 -26.35 7.74 -4.52
C PRO A 718 -25.33 8.77 -5.03
N LEU A 719 -24.87 9.65 -4.15
CA LEU A 719 -24.02 10.81 -4.48
C LEU A 719 -22.61 10.66 -3.92
N PHE A 720 -22.50 10.23 -2.66
CA PHE A 720 -21.25 10.12 -1.93
C PHE A 720 -21.28 8.88 -1.04
N ILE A 721 -20.16 8.17 -1.00
CA ILE A 721 -19.94 7.05 -0.09
C ILE A 721 -18.64 7.25 0.67
N ALA A 722 -18.60 6.77 1.91
CA ALA A 722 -17.38 6.57 2.66
C ALA A 722 -17.58 5.38 3.60
N SER A 723 -16.47 4.81 4.04
CA SER A 723 -16.44 3.59 4.84
C SER A 723 -15.66 3.77 6.14
N THR A 724 -16.13 3.12 7.19
CA THR A 724 -15.48 2.98 8.48
C THR A 724 -16.20 1.86 9.24
N ASP A 725 -15.54 1.25 10.21
CA ASP A 725 -16.19 0.37 11.16
C ASP A 725 -17.03 1.22 12.15
N LEU A 726 -18.36 1.12 12.06
CA LEU A 726 -19.32 1.90 12.87
C LEU A 726 -19.75 1.16 14.14
N ASN A 727 -19.69 -0.17 14.15
CA ASN A 727 -20.06 -0.99 15.30
C ASN A 727 -18.86 -1.64 16.02
N ASN A 728 -17.64 -1.34 15.57
CA ASN A 728 -16.38 -1.90 16.07
C ASN A 728 -16.32 -3.44 15.96
N ASP A 729 -16.88 -4.02 14.89
CA ASP A 729 -16.84 -5.47 14.66
C ASP A 729 -15.64 -5.96 13.82
N GLY A 730 -14.76 -5.03 13.43
CA GLY A 730 -13.57 -5.29 12.63
C GLY A 730 -13.84 -5.30 11.13
N ARG A 731 -15.10 -5.14 10.68
CA ARG A 731 -15.47 -4.99 9.27
C ARG A 731 -15.85 -3.55 8.99
N SER A 732 -15.51 -3.05 7.81
CA SER A 732 -15.93 -1.71 7.44
C SER A 732 -17.41 -1.69 7.02
N ASP A 733 -18.12 -0.66 7.45
CA ASP A 733 -19.49 -0.38 7.02
C ASP A 733 -19.52 0.68 5.93
N ILE A 734 -20.60 0.73 5.16
CA ILE A 734 -20.76 1.71 4.07
C ILE A 734 -21.89 2.68 4.41
N CYS A 735 -21.54 3.96 4.48
CA CYS A 735 -22.50 5.05 4.51
C CYS A 735 -22.78 5.58 3.10
N VAL A 736 -24.04 5.84 2.78
CA VAL A 736 -24.46 6.35 1.46
C VAL A 736 -25.35 7.57 1.61
N ALA A 737 -24.97 8.69 1.01
CA ALA A 737 -25.83 9.88 0.86
C ALA A 737 -26.41 9.98 -0.54
N TYR A 738 -27.63 10.52 -0.67
CA TYR A 738 -28.36 10.61 -1.94
C TYR A 738 -28.62 12.05 -2.40
N GLU A 739 -28.72 12.26 -3.72
CA GLU A 739 -29.03 13.58 -4.31
C GLU A 739 -30.52 13.98 -4.19
N ASP A 740 -31.40 12.99 -4.21
CA ASP A 740 -32.85 13.11 -4.39
C ASP A 740 -33.66 12.72 -3.15
N THR A 741 -33.02 12.27 -2.06
CA THR A 741 -33.68 11.98 -0.79
C THR A 741 -32.97 12.61 0.39
N ASP A 742 -33.62 12.57 1.55
CA ASP A 742 -33.13 13.09 2.83
C ASP A 742 -32.63 11.94 3.72
N ASN A 743 -32.04 10.93 3.11
CA ASN A 743 -31.58 9.74 3.82
C ASN A 743 -30.06 9.65 3.71
N VAL A 744 -29.45 9.16 4.78
CA VAL A 744 -28.14 8.52 4.74
C VAL A 744 -28.35 7.08 5.18
N ASP A 745 -28.11 6.13 4.27
CA ASP A 745 -28.26 4.71 4.60
C ASP A 745 -26.93 4.14 5.06
N ILE A 746 -26.99 3.30 6.10
CA ILE A 746 -25.86 2.51 6.57
C ILE A 746 -26.10 1.08 6.13
N LEU A 747 -25.12 0.57 5.39
CA LEU A 747 -25.14 -0.75 4.79
C LEU A 747 -24.02 -1.55 5.43
N VAL A 748 -24.39 -2.74 5.87
CA VAL A 748 -23.46 -3.72 6.41
C VAL A 748 -23.48 -4.91 5.47
N LEU A 749 -22.31 -5.48 5.24
CA LEU A 749 -22.20 -6.70 4.47
C LEU A 749 -22.40 -7.89 5.41
N ARG A 750 -23.36 -8.75 5.11
CA ARG A 750 -23.63 -9.95 5.92
C ARG A 750 -23.73 -11.18 5.06
N ASP A 751 -23.22 -12.28 5.59
CA ASP A 751 -23.49 -13.60 5.05
C ASP A 751 -24.84 -14.10 5.54
N THR A 752 -25.65 -14.61 4.62
CA THR A 752 -27.01 -15.08 4.89
C THR A 752 -27.06 -16.53 5.37
N GLY A 753 -25.92 -17.21 5.53
CA GLY A 753 -25.87 -18.61 5.99
C GLY A 753 -26.58 -19.55 5.02
N TYR A 754 -26.50 -19.24 3.72
CA TYR A 754 -27.33 -19.87 2.71
C TYR A 754 -26.95 -21.34 2.48
N LEU A 755 -27.92 -22.25 2.55
CA LEU A 755 -27.76 -23.65 2.19
C LEU A 755 -28.14 -23.91 0.72
N LYS A 756 -27.26 -24.57 -0.02
CA LYS A 756 -27.51 -25.06 -1.40
C LYS A 756 -28.52 -26.21 -1.44
N ASP A 757 -28.97 -26.54 -2.65
CA ASP A 757 -29.87 -27.67 -2.91
C ASP A 757 -29.34 -28.99 -2.31
N GLN A 758 -30.23 -29.74 -1.65
CA GLN A 758 -29.90 -31.00 -0.99
C GLN A 758 -29.48 -32.11 -1.97
N LYS A 759 -28.48 -32.91 -1.56
CA LYS A 759 -28.24 -34.26 -2.10
C LYS A 759 -28.79 -35.31 -1.15
N THR A 760 -29.26 -36.45 -1.67
CA THR A 760 -29.85 -37.52 -0.85
C THR A 760 -29.13 -38.85 -1.05
N TYR A 761 -28.97 -39.59 0.05
CA TYR A 761 -28.33 -40.91 0.09
C TYR A 761 -29.26 -41.91 0.77
N SER A 762 -29.30 -43.15 0.29
CA SER A 762 -30.15 -44.19 0.89
C SER A 762 -29.54 -44.76 2.17
N THR A 763 -30.38 -45.00 3.16
CA THR A 763 -30.02 -45.64 4.44
C THR A 763 -30.83 -46.93 4.65
N GLY A 764 -30.88 -47.46 5.87
CA GLY A 764 -31.85 -48.50 6.26
C GLY A 764 -33.25 -47.90 6.51
N SER A 765 -34.21 -48.74 6.90
CA SER A 765 -35.60 -48.30 7.05
C SER A 765 -35.83 -47.55 8.36
N PHE A 766 -36.57 -46.46 8.26
CA PHE A 766 -36.96 -45.59 9.37
C PHE A 766 -35.74 -45.09 10.16
N PRO A 767 -34.81 -44.37 9.51
CA PRO A 767 -33.69 -43.74 10.21
C PRO A 767 -34.21 -42.79 11.30
N GLN A 768 -33.60 -42.82 12.49
CA GLN A 768 -34.07 -42.09 13.68
C GLN A 768 -33.07 -41.07 14.22
N SER A 769 -31.77 -41.37 14.15
CA SER A 769 -30.72 -40.49 14.66
C SER A 769 -29.50 -40.54 13.74
N VAL A 770 -28.83 -39.41 13.59
CA VAL A 770 -27.62 -39.24 12.79
C VAL A 770 -26.49 -38.68 13.66
N ALA A 771 -25.28 -39.18 13.46
CA ALA A 771 -24.05 -38.64 14.02
C ALA A 771 -23.00 -38.50 12.91
N VAL A 772 -22.09 -37.56 13.08
CA VAL A 772 -21.04 -37.23 12.09
C VAL A 772 -19.68 -37.26 12.77
N ALA A 773 -18.71 -37.88 12.11
CA ALA A 773 -17.32 -37.94 12.57
C ALA A 773 -16.44 -38.53 11.46
N ASP A 774 -15.12 -38.40 11.59
CA ASP A 774 -14.16 -39.10 10.71
C ASP A 774 -13.88 -40.51 11.24
N PHE A 775 -14.57 -41.53 10.70
CA PHE A 775 -14.44 -42.92 11.15
C PHE A 775 -13.25 -43.67 10.53
N ASN A 776 -12.58 -43.07 9.54
CA ASN A 776 -11.48 -43.71 8.80
C ASN A 776 -10.15 -42.96 8.89
N SER A 777 -10.11 -41.85 9.64
CA SER A 777 -8.95 -40.99 9.86
C SER A 777 -8.38 -40.37 8.58
N ASP A 778 -9.23 -40.03 7.62
CA ASP A 778 -8.85 -39.35 6.37
C ASP A 778 -9.06 -37.83 6.38
N ASN A 779 -9.42 -37.27 7.54
CA ASN A 779 -9.79 -35.87 7.78
C ASN A 779 -11.00 -35.40 6.97
N ARG A 780 -11.96 -36.28 6.71
CA ARG A 780 -13.25 -35.93 6.10
C ARG A 780 -14.36 -36.46 6.99
N LEU A 781 -15.42 -35.68 7.13
CA LEU A 781 -16.57 -36.11 7.92
C LEU A 781 -17.35 -37.20 7.20
N ASP A 782 -17.61 -38.28 7.93
CA ASP A 782 -18.49 -39.39 7.56
C ASP A 782 -19.83 -39.29 8.32
N ILE A 783 -20.79 -40.12 7.92
CA ILE A 783 -22.14 -40.13 8.51
C ILE A 783 -22.46 -41.53 9.07
N ALA A 784 -22.92 -41.58 10.32
CA ALA A 784 -23.52 -42.75 10.94
C ALA A 784 -25.03 -42.53 11.20
N VAL A 785 -25.88 -43.45 10.74
CA VAL A 785 -27.34 -43.34 10.87
C VAL A 785 -27.92 -44.60 11.51
N VAL A 786 -28.69 -44.47 12.60
CA VAL A 786 -29.42 -45.61 13.20
C VAL A 786 -30.76 -45.83 12.51
N ASN A 787 -31.03 -47.08 12.13
CA ASN A 787 -32.22 -47.50 11.41
C ASN A 787 -33.12 -48.35 12.30
N PHE A 788 -34.16 -47.74 12.84
CA PHE A 788 -35.01 -48.30 13.89
C PHE A 788 -35.68 -49.62 13.48
N ASN A 789 -36.28 -49.67 12.29
CA ASN A 789 -37.04 -50.84 11.82
C ASN A 789 -36.13 -51.98 11.31
N ASN A 790 -34.91 -51.67 10.87
CA ASN A 790 -33.96 -52.68 10.40
C ASN A 790 -33.09 -53.26 11.51
N HIS A 791 -33.03 -52.61 12.69
CA HIS A 791 -32.12 -52.97 13.77
C HIS A 791 -30.66 -52.91 13.31
N THR A 792 -30.29 -51.79 12.70
CA THR A 792 -28.96 -51.60 12.09
C THR A 792 -28.47 -50.17 12.18
N ILE A 793 -27.17 -49.96 11.97
CA ILE A 793 -26.53 -48.67 11.70
C ILE A 793 -26.04 -48.67 10.24
N SER A 794 -26.26 -47.56 9.53
CA SER A 794 -25.68 -47.27 8.21
C SER A 794 -24.49 -46.32 8.37
N ILE A 795 -23.32 -46.69 7.84
CA ILE A 795 -22.11 -45.87 7.80
C ILE A 795 -21.84 -45.45 6.35
N LEU A 796 -21.77 -44.15 6.09
CA LEU A 796 -21.51 -43.57 4.78
C LEU A 796 -20.23 -42.75 4.86
N LEU A 797 -19.18 -43.17 4.12
CA LEU A 797 -17.88 -42.51 4.15
C LEU A 797 -17.84 -41.31 3.19
N GLY A 798 -17.25 -40.20 3.62
CA GLY A 798 -17.20 -38.93 2.89
C GLY A 798 -16.08 -38.86 1.86
N TYR A 799 -16.36 -38.26 0.70
CA TYR A 799 -15.33 -37.92 -0.29
C TYR A 799 -14.67 -36.55 -0.05
N GLY A 800 -15.15 -35.76 0.92
CA GLY A 800 -14.62 -34.42 1.24
C GLY A 800 -15.03 -33.35 0.23
N ASN A 801 -16.12 -33.56 -0.51
CA ASN A 801 -16.71 -32.59 -1.44
C ASN A 801 -18.24 -32.50 -1.26
N GLY A 802 -18.74 -32.90 -0.10
CA GLY A 802 -20.17 -33.00 0.18
C GLY A 802 -20.86 -34.21 -0.48
N SER A 803 -20.12 -35.24 -0.86
CA SER A 803 -20.69 -36.51 -1.35
C SER A 803 -20.12 -37.73 -0.64
N PHE A 804 -20.87 -38.83 -0.65
CA PHE A 804 -20.60 -40.01 0.18
C PHE A 804 -20.61 -41.32 -0.62
N GLU A 805 -19.91 -42.32 -0.10
CA GLU A 805 -19.97 -43.72 -0.52
C GLU A 805 -21.35 -44.35 -0.25
N ASP A 806 -21.58 -45.50 -0.87
CA ASP A 806 -22.72 -46.35 -0.52
C ASP A 806 -22.62 -46.83 0.93
N GLN A 807 -23.77 -46.90 1.61
CA GLN A 807 -23.85 -47.31 3.01
C GLN A 807 -23.26 -48.71 3.27
N LYS A 808 -22.51 -48.83 4.38
CA LYS A 808 -22.17 -50.10 5.03
C LYS A 808 -23.04 -50.30 6.24
N THR A 809 -23.54 -51.51 6.47
CA THR A 809 -24.55 -51.79 7.50
C THR A 809 -24.03 -52.72 8.58
N TYR A 810 -24.28 -52.37 9.84
CA TYR A 810 -23.94 -53.16 11.04
C TYR A 810 -25.21 -53.45 11.84
N SER A 811 -25.38 -54.68 12.33
CA SER A 811 -26.56 -55.07 13.11
C SER A 811 -26.47 -54.61 14.56
N THR A 812 -27.57 -54.06 15.07
CA THR A 812 -27.77 -53.69 16.48
C THR A 812 -28.74 -54.64 17.17
N ASP A 813 -29.03 -54.41 18.45
CA ASP A 813 -30.21 -55.00 19.09
C ASP A 813 -31.50 -54.28 18.67
N SER A 814 -32.63 -54.71 19.23
CA SER A 814 -33.97 -54.33 18.78
C SER A 814 -34.28 -52.84 18.96
N PHE A 815 -34.74 -52.21 17.87
CA PHE A 815 -35.22 -50.83 17.81
C PHE A 815 -34.19 -49.78 18.28
N PRO A 816 -33.06 -49.61 17.58
CA PRO A 816 -32.07 -48.57 17.89
C PRO A 816 -32.67 -47.17 17.64
N ILE A 817 -32.44 -46.22 18.55
CA ILE A 817 -33.08 -44.90 18.51
C ILE A 817 -32.13 -43.71 18.58
N SER A 818 -30.97 -43.83 19.24
CA SER A 818 -30.01 -42.75 19.39
C SER A 818 -28.58 -43.28 19.31
N VAL A 819 -27.69 -42.48 18.72
CA VAL A 819 -26.27 -42.79 18.50
C VAL A 819 -25.38 -41.67 19.03
N ALA A 820 -24.23 -42.04 19.59
CA ALA A 820 -23.13 -41.12 19.89
C ALA A 820 -21.78 -41.74 19.47
N VAL A 821 -20.75 -40.91 19.38
CA VAL A 821 -19.42 -41.27 18.90
C VAL A 821 -18.39 -40.88 19.96
N GLY A 822 -17.35 -41.69 20.13
CA GLY A 822 -16.25 -41.42 21.06
C GLY A 822 -15.23 -42.56 21.03
N ASP A 823 -14.05 -42.36 21.63
CA ASP A 823 -13.07 -43.43 21.83
C ASP A 823 -13.33 -44.12 23.19
N PHE A 824 -13.96 -45.30 23.19
CA PHE A 824 -14.32 -46.00 24.43
C PHE A 824 -13.23 -46.97 24.90
N ASN A 825 -12.17 -47.18 24.10
CA ASN A 825 -11.09 -48.12 24.39
C ASN A 825 -9.69 -47.48 24.46
N ASN A 826 -9.62 -46.16 24.34
CA ASN A 826 -8.43 -45.31 24.36
C ASN A 826 -7.37 -45.70 23.30
N ASP A 827 -7.80 -46.16 22.12
CA ASP A 827 -6.90 -46.49 21.00
C ASP A 827 -6.74 -45.38 19.95
N ASN A 828 -7.35 -44.21 20.20
CA ASN A 828 -7.44 -43.03 19.35
C ASN A 828 -8.20 -43.27 18.04
N ARG A 829 -9.09 -44.27 17.98
CA ARG A 829 -10.03 -44.46 16.88
C ARG A 829 -11.44 -44.24 17.39
N LEU A 830 -12.28 -43.71 16.51
CA LEU A 830 -13.65 -43.43 16.88
C LEU A 830 -14.49 -44.71 16.88
N ASP A 831 -15.13 -44.95 18.01
CA ASP A 831 -16.10 -46.01 18.24
C ASP A 831 -17.52 -45.43 18.21
N ILE A 832 -18.51 -46.32 18.15
CA ILE A 832 -19.93 -45.94 18.13
C ILE A 832 -20.67 -46.58 19.29
N VAL A 833 -21.51 -45.79 19.96
CA VAL A 833 -22.48 -46.27 20.94
C VAL A 833 -23.90 -46.05 20.45
N VAL A 834 -24.75 -47.05 20.61
CA VAL A 834 -26.18 -47.00 20.23
C VAL A 834 -27.05 -47.50 21.37
N VAL A 835 -28.14 -46.78 21.66
CA VAL A 835 -29.17 -47.25 22.59
C VAL A 835 -30.33 -47.91 21.86
N ASN A 836 -30.74 -49.08 22.35
CA ASN A 836 -31.73 -49.95 21.73
C ASN A 836 -33.00 -49.98 22.58
N GLN A 837 -34.00 -49.21 22.17
CA GLN A 837 -35.25 -49.04 22.93
C GLN A 837 -35.99 -50.36 23.15
N GLY A 838 -35.97 -51.26 22.18
CA GLY A 838 -36.76 -52.48 22.17
C GLY A 838 -36.24 -53.60 23.05
N SER A 839 -34.97 -53.53 23.41
CA SER A 839 -34.25 -54.58 24.15
C SER A 839 -33.74 -54.12 25.51
N ASP A 840 -33.92 -52.84 25.85
CA ASP A 840 -33.38 -52.21 27.06
C ASP A 840 -31.85 -52.41 27.15
N THR A 841 -31.17 -52.26 26.02
CA THR A 841 -29.70 -52.41 25.92
C THR A 841 -29.01 -51.23 25.25
N LEU A 842 -27.69 -51.22 25.41
CA LEU A 842 -26.71 -50.38 24.76
C LEU A 842 -25.76 -51.27 23.94
N SER A 843 -25.52 -50.93 22.67
CA SER A 843 -24.57 -51.57 21.78
C SER A 843 -23.32 -50.70 21.58
N ILE A 844 -22.14 -51.25 21.78
CA ILE A 844 -20.84 -50.60 21.53
C ILE A 844 -20.14 -51.27 20.36
N PHE A 845 -19.74 -50.48 19.37
CA PHE A 845 -19.02 -50.91 18.17
C PHE A 845 -17.63 -50.29 18.20
N LEU A 846 -16.60 -51.12 18.41
CA LEU A 846 -15.21 -50.64 18.41
C LEU A 846 -14.70 -50.47 16.97
N GLY A 847 -14.09 -49.32 16.68
CA GLY A 847 -13.64 -48.93 15.35
C GLY A 847 -12.25 -49.48 15.00
N TYR A 848 -12.08 -49.92 13.75
CA TYR A 848 -10.76 -50.29 13.23
C TYR A 848 -9.97 -49.08 12.69
N GLY A 849 -10.55 -47.88 12.67
CA GLY A 849 -9.94 -46.66 12.12
C GLY A 849 -9.85 -46.64 10.59
N ASN A 850 -10.70 -47.42 9.91
CA ASN A 850 -10.78 -47.47 8.45
C ASN A 850 -12.24 -47.41 7.95
N GLY A 851 -13.16 -46.92 8.80
CA GLY A 851 -14.61 -46.93 8.54
C GLY A 851 -15.30 -48.28 8.72
N SER A 852 -14.62 -49.27 9.35
CA SER A 852 -15.23 -50.54 9.76
C SER A 852 -15.15 -50.79 11.25
N PHE A 853 -16.08 -51.61 11.76
CA PHE A 853 -16.28 -51.83 13.20
C PHE A 853 -16.30 -53.32 13.58
N GLU A 854 -15.94 -53.61 14.82
CA GLU A 854 -16.13 -54.91 15.47
C GLU A 854 -17.62 -55.28 15.61
N ASP A 855 -17.87 -56.57 15.90
CA ASP A 855 -19.20 -57.00 16.33
C ASP A 855 -19.60 -56.29 17.63
N GLN A 856 -20.89 -55.95 17.74
CA GLN A 856 -21.40 -55.21 18.89
C GLN A 856 -21.12 -55.90 20.24
N LYS A 857 -20.78 -55.09 21.25
CA LYS A 857 -20.81 -55.46 22.67
C LYS A 857 -22.07 -54.89 23.30
N THR A 858 -22.83 -55.74 23.97
CA THR A 858 -24.14 -55.38 24.54
C THR A 858 -24.07 -55.22 26.07
N PHE A 859 -24.68 -54.14 26.58
CA PHE A 859 -24.83 -53.85 28.00
C PHE A 859 -26.30 -53.57 28.34
N SER A 860 -26.80 -54.04 29.48
CA SER A 860 -28.18 -53.77 29.90
C SER A 860 -28.31 -52.39 30.55
N ILE A 861 -29.36 -51.66 30.18
CA ILE A 861 -29.62 -50.29 30.66
C ILE A 861 -31.02 -50.20 31.31
N GLY A 862 -31.48 -48.99 31.64
CA GLY A 862 -32.84 -48.77 32.11
C GLY A 862 -33.89 -49.06 31.01
N PRO A 863 -35.17 -49.21 31.38
CA PRO A 863 -36.22 -49.57 30.44
C PRO A 863 -36.57 -48.43 29.47
N SER A 864 -36.76 -48.77 28.19
CA SER A 864 -37.06 -47.86 27.08
C SER A 864 -36.10 -46.66 26.99
N PRO A 865 -34.80 -46.91 26.77
CA PRO A 865 -33.84 -45.83 26.57
C PRO A 865 -34.20 -45.00 25.34
N GLN A 866 -34.00 -43.67 25.40
CA GLN A 866 -34.37 -42.73 24.33
C GLN A 866 -33.17 -41.99 23.72
N SER A 867 -32.20 -41.60 24.55
CA SER A 867 -31.10 -40.74 24.13
C SER A 867 -29.86 -41.09 24.92
N VAL A 868 -28.70 -41.00 24.27
CA VAL A 868 -27.38 -41.25 24.84
C VAL A 868 -26.48 -40.02 24.67
N ALA A 869 -25.70 -39.72 25.69
CA ALA A 869 -24.59 -38.77 25.63
C ALA A 869 -23.36 -39.37 26.32
N VAL A 870 -22.19 -38.83 25.99
CA VAL A 870 -20.89 -39.35 26.43
C VAL A 870 -20.05 -38.23 27.04
N GLY A 871 -19.21 -38.54 28.01
CA GLY A 871 -18.34 -37.58 28.69
C GLY A 871 -17.58 -38.23 29.84
N ASP A 872 -16.59 -37.57 30.40
CA ASP A 872 -15.87 -38.05 31.59
C ASP A 872 -16.53 -37.49 32.85
N PHE A 873 -17.37 -38.29 33.53
CA PHE A 873 -18.12 -37.84 34.71
C PHE A 873 -17.33 -38.01 36.02
N ASN A 874 -16.16 -38.65 35.96
CA ASN A 874 -15.35 -38.97 37.15
C ASN A 874 -13.91 -38.42 37.10
N ASN A 875 -13.55 -37.71 36.02
CA ASN A 875 -12.24 -37.11 35.74
C ASN A 875 -11.08 -38.13 35.66
N ASP A 876 -11.32 -39.34 35.16
CA ASP A 876 -10.29 -40.36 34.97
C ASP A 876 -9.71 -40.43 33.53
N ASN A 877 -10.15 -39.52 32.65
CA ASN A 877 -9.85 -39.43 31.22
C ASN A 877 -10.29 -40.64 30.42
N ARG A 878 -11.40 -41.27 30.80
CA ARG A 878 -12.08 -42.30 30.01
C ARG A 878 -13.51 -41.85 29.77
N LEU A 879 -14.04 -42.21 28.61
CA LEU A 879 -15.42 -41.88 28.29
C LEU A 879 -16.39 -42.75 29.10
N ASP A 880 -17.25 -42.08 29.83
CA ASP A 880 -18.43 -42.62 30.49
C ASP A 880 -19.68 -42.36 29.62
N ILE A 881 -20.78 -43.02 29.96
CA ILE A 881 -22.04 -42.95 29.20
C ILE A 881 -23.18 -42.54 30.13
N VAL A 882 -24.04 -41.63 29.65
CA VAL A 882 -25.34 -41.33 30.26
C VAL A 882 -26.48 -41.64 29.29
N VAL A 883 -27.55 -42.27 29.78
CA VAL A 883 -28.72 -42.66 28.99
C VAL A 883 -30.02 -42.21 29.66
N ALA A 884 -30.91 -41.56 28.91
CA ALA A 884 -32.26 -41.21 29.35
C ALA A 884 -33.23 -42.39 29.18
N ASN A 885 -33.91 -42.80 30.26
CA ASN A 885 -34.81 -43.96 30.29
C ASN A 885 -36.27 -43.52 30.53
N SER A 886 -37.12 -43.62 29.52
CA SER A 886 -38.43 -42.98 29.54
C SER A 886 -39.47 -43.72 30.40
N ASN A 887 -39.37 -45.05 30.54
CA ASN A 887 -40.40 -45.85 31.23
C ASN A 887 -40.34 -45.80 32.75
N ASN A 888 -39.16 -45.51 33.34
CA ASN A 888 -38.98 -45.44 34.79
C ASN A 888 -38.56 -44.06 35.29
N ASN A 889 -38.55 -43.04 34.42
CA ASN A 889 -38.17 -41.65 34.75
C ASN A 889 -36.79 -41.55 35.41
N THR A 890 -35.78 -42.15 34.76
CA THR A 890 -34.40 -42.09 35.26
C THR A 890 -33.41 -41.80 34.14
N VAL A 891 -32.24 -41.29 34.52
CA VAL A 891 -31.02 -41.43 33.72
C VAL A 891 -30.13 -42.53 34.30
N SER A 892 -29.50 -43.32 33.43
CA SER A 892 -28.48 -44.31 33.80
C SER A 892 -27.10 -43.76 33.47
N VAL A 893 -26.15 -43.85 34.41
CA VAL A 893 -24.74 -43.46 34.25
C VAL A 893 -23.85 -44.70 34.38
N LEU A 894 -22.97 -44.90 33.40
CA LEU A 894 -22.06 -46.04 33.30
C LEU A 894 -20.64 -45.52 33.20
N LEU A 895 -19.80 -45.89 34.17
CA LEU A 895 -18.41 -45.46 34.19
C LEU A 895 -17.54 -46.40 33.34
N GLY A 896 -16.70 -45.84 32.47
CA GLY A 896 -15.89 -46.56 31.50
C GLY A 896 -14.59 -47.10 32.10
N TYR A 897 -14.21 -48.32 31.73
CA TYR A 897 -12.89 -48.88 32.04
C TYR A 897 -11.81 -48.49 31.02
N GLY A 898 -12.17 -47.81 29.93
CA GLY A 898 -11.23 -47.40 28.86
C GLY A 898 -10.74 -48.58 28.02
N ASN A 899 -11.56 -49.63 27.88
CA ASN A 899 -11.28 -50.81 27.05
C ASN A 899 -12.54 -51.31 26.31
N GLY A 900 -13.56 -50.45 26.19
CA GLY A 900 -14.88 -50.78 25.66
C GLY A 900 -15.78 -51.57 26.61
N SER A 901 -15.49 -51.59 27.91
CA SER A 901 -16.38 -52.15 28.96
C SER A 901 -16.64 -51.13 30.07
N PHE A 902 -17.74 -51.33 30.81
CA PHE A 902 -18.29 -50.35 31.75
C PHE A 902 -18.67 -50.98 33.10
N GLU A 903 -18.72 -50.15 34.15
CA GLU A 903 -19.33 -50.49 35.43
C GLU A 903 -20.84 -50.76 35.30
N ASP A 904 -21.41 -51.39 36.32
CA ASP A 904 -22.87 -51.50 36.46
C ASP A 904 -23.50 -50.09 36.51
N GLN A 905 -24.63 -49.92 35.81
CA GLN A 905 -25.35 -48.65 35.75
C GLN A 905 -25.75 -48.13 37.14
N LYS A 906 -25.56 -46.82 37.35
CA LYS A 906 -26.16 -46.06 38.47
C LYS A 906 -27.30 -45.23 37.94
N THR A 907 -28.44 -45.22 38.62
CA THR A 907 -29.63 -44.48 38.16
C THR A 907 -29.95 -43.28 39.03
N TYR A 908 -30.37 -42.19 38.39
CA TYR A 908 -30.81 -40.95 39.01
C TYR A 908 -32.20 -40.60 38.52
N SER A 909 -33.08 -40.14 39.42
CA SER A 909 -34.46 -39.80 39.06
C SER A 909 -34.55 -38.50 38.28
N THR A 910 -35.36 -38.50 37.23
CA THR A 910 -35.75 -37.32 36.46
C THR A 910 -37.25 -37.06 36.59
N ASP A 911 -37.75 -36.03 35.91
CA ASP A 911 -39.17 -35.79 35.74
C ASP A 911 -39.79 -36.76 34.70
N SER A 912 -41.10 -36.63 34.41
CA SER A 912 -41.84 -37.62 33.63
C SER A 912 -41.44 -37.69 32.15
N LEU A 913 -41.18 -38.91 31.65
CA LEU A 913 -40.84 -39.22 30.25
C LEU A 913 -39.60 -38.46 29.74
N PRO A 914 -38.40 -38.74 30.28
CA PRO A 914 -37.16 -38.18 29.74
C PRO A 914 -36.91 -38.66 28.29
N SER A 915 -36.65 -37.72 27.38
CA SER A 915 -36.60 -37.96 25.92
C SER A 915 -35.23 -37.68 25.31
N SER A 916 -34.51 -36.67 25.79
CA SER A 916 -33.19 -36.27 25.29
C SER A 916 -32.29 -35.88 26.45
N VAL A 917 -31.00 -36.22 26.35
CA VAL A 917 -29.96 -35.89 27.33
C VAL A 917 -28.81 -35.15 26.67
N ALA A 918 -28.30 -34.12 27.35
CA ALA A 918 -27.08 -33.39 27.01
C ALA A 918 -26.20 -33.24 28.27
N VAL A 919 -24.92 -32.97 28.06
CA VAL A 919 -23.91 -32.86 29.13
C VAL A 919 -23.13 -31.57 28.97
N GLY A 920 -22.68 -31.01 30.09
CA GLY A 920 -21.91 -29.76 30.11
C GLY A 920 -21.68 -29.29 31.54
N ASP A 921 -20.82 -28.30 31.74
CA ASP A 921 -20.63 -27.66 33.05
C ASP A 921 -21.58 -26.45 33.18
N PHE A 922 -22.72 -26.62 33.85
CA PHE A 922 -23.74 -25.56 33.98
C PHE A 922 -23.53 -24.70 35.25
N ASN A 923 -22.59 -25.07 36.12
CA ASN A 923 -22.31 -24.37 37.38
C ASN A 923 -20.89 -23.80 37.49
N SER A 924 -20.09 -23.94 36.43
CA SER A 924 -18.70 -23.47 36.30
C SER A 924 -17.74 -24.06 37.34
N ASP A 925 -17.95 -25.32 37.75
CA ASP A 925 -17.08 -26.03 38.71
C ASP A 925 -16.06 -26.99 38.05
N ASN A 926 -16.01 -27.00 36.71
CA ASN A 926 -15.22 -27.88 35.84
C ASN A 926 -15.57 -29.37 35.98
N ARG A 927 -16.82 -29.69 36.29
CA ARG A 927 -17.33 -31.07 36.31
C ARG A 927 -18.52 -31.15 35.37
N LEU A 928 -18.64 -32.30 34.71
CA LEU A 928 -19.78 -32.53 33.83
C LEU A 928 -21.05 -32.74 34.66
N ASP A 929 -22.04 -31.93 34.35
CA ASP A 929 -23.42 -32.04 34.80
C ASP A 929 -24.28 -32.67 33.68
N ILE A 930 -25.51 -33.02 34.02
CA ILE A 930 -26.47 -33.63 33.09
C ILE A 930 -27.71 -32.75 32.96
N VAL A 931 -28.16 -32.53 31.73
CA VAL A 931 -29.43 -31.88 31.37
C VAL A 931 -30.32 -32.87 30.63
N VAL A 932 -31.58 -32.98 31.06
CA VAL A 932 -32.55 -33.94 30.50
C VAL A 932 -33.87 -33.27 30.19
N VAL A 933 -34.36 -33.38 28.96
CA VAL A 933 -35.70 -32.92 28.56
C VAL A 933 -36.74 -33.96 28.93
N ASN A 934 -37.85 -33.53 29.53
CA ASN A 934 -38.93 -34.38 30.02
C ASN A 934 -40.24 -34.04 29.29
N SER A 935 -40.57 -34.83 28.27
CA SER A 935 -41.62 -34.50 27.29
C SER A 935 -42.99 -34.30 27.91
N ASN A 936 -43.36 -35.12 28.91
CA ASN A 936 -44.70 -35.08 29.49
C ASN A 936 -44.83 -34.06 30.62
N SER A 937 -43.75 -33.81 31.37
CA SER A 937 -43.73 -32.75 32.38
C SER A 937 -43.56 -31.35 31.77
N ASN A 938 -43.14 -31.24 30.50
CA ASN A 938 -42.76 -29.98 29.84
C ASN A 938 -41.66 -29.25 30.63
N THR A 939 -40.68 -30.02 31.12
CA THR A 939 -39.58 -29.52 31.96
C THR A 939 -38.23 -30.00 31.45
N VAL A 940 -37.18 -29.26 31.78
CA VAL A 940 -35.79 -29.69 31.73
C VAL A 940 -35.32 -29.99 33.14
N SER A 941 -34.73 -31.17 33.36
CA SER A 941 -34.12 -31.60 34.62
C SER A 941 -32.61 -31.41 34.56
N VAL A 942 -32.03 -30.72 35.53
CA VAL A 942 -30.60 -30.42 35.66
C VAL A 942 -30.05 -31.17 36.87
N LEU A 943 -29.05 -32.03 36.67
CA LEU A 943 -28.41 -32.83 37.71
C LEU A 943 -26.93 -32.44 37.78
N LEU A 944 -26.54 -31.80 38.88
CA LEU A 944 -25.17 -31.31 39.06
C LEU A 944 -24.21 -32.43 39.48
N GLY A 945 -23.05 -32.51 38.85
CA GLY A 945 -22.06 -33.57 39.02
C GLY A 945 -21.11 -33.32 40.19
N TYR A 946 -20.84 -34.35 40.99
CA TYR A 946 -19.81 -34.29 42.02
C TYR A 946 -18.39 -34.53 41.47
N GLY A 947 -18.25 -34.91 40.20
CA GLY A 947 -16.95 -35.20 39.55
C GLY A 947 -16.35 -36.56 39.92
N ASN A 948 -17.19 -37.48 40.40
CA ASN A 948 -16.82 -38.86 40.76
C ASN A 948 -17.82 -39.89 40.18
N GLY A 949 -18.58 -39.49 39.15
CA GLY A 949 -19.66 -40.28 38.57
C GLY A 949 -20.96 -40.29 39.38
N SER A 950 -21.13 -39.41 40.37
CA SER A 950 -22.39 -39.22 41.09
C SER A 950 -22.94 -37.80 41.01
N PHE A 951 -24.26 -37.65 41.14
CA PHE A 951 -24.99 -36.41 40.86
C PHE A 951 -25.93 -36.00 42.00
N GLU A 952 -26.21 -34.69 42.07
CA GLU A 952 -27.27 -34.11 42.91
C GLU A 952 -28.67 -34.55 42.47
N ASN A 953 -29.66 -34.29 43.33
CA ASN A 953 -31.06 -34.41 42.94
C ASN A 953 -31.38 -33.35 41.87
N GLN A 954 -32.23 -33.73 40.92
CA GLN A 954 -32.67 -32.86 39.83
C GLN A 954 -33.23 -31.51 40.30
N LYS A 955 -32.95 -30.47 39.52
CA LYS A 955 -33.66 -29.18 39.51
C LYS A 955 -34.40 -29.03 38.19
N THR A 956 -35.64 -28.52 38.21
CA THR A 956 -36.51 -28.49 37.02
C THR A 956 -36.82 -27.09 36.55
N PHE A 957 -36.82 -26.87 35.23
CA PHE A 957 -37.14 -25.60 34.57
C PHE A 957 -38.21 -25.83 33.49
N SER A 958 -39.17 -24.92 33.35
CA SER A 958 -40.29 -25.09 32.40
C SER A 958 -39.90 -24.74 30.97
N VAL A 959 -40.35 -25.56 30.02
CA VAL A 959 -40.16 -25.35 28.57
C VAL A 959 -41.50 -25.44 27.83
N GLY A 960 -41.50 -25.39 26.50
CA GLY A 960 -42.72 -25.52 25.70
C GLY A 960 -43.34 -26.92 25.74
N LEU A 961 -44.50 -27.06 25.11
CA LEU A 961 -45.28 -28.28 25.16
C LEU A 961 -44.65 -29.42 24.35
N TRP A 962 -44.60 -30.61 24.96
CA TRP A 962 -44.12 -31.86 24.37
C TRP A 962 -42.70 -31.75 23.80
N SER A 963 -41.74 -31.45 24.66
CA SER A 963 -40.36 -31.22 24.26
C SER A 963 -39.58 -32.51 23.96
N LEU A 964 -38.76 -32.52 22.91
CA LEU A 964 -38.15 -33.77 22.38
C LEU A 964 -36.63 -33.78 22.31
N SER A 965 -35.99 -32.63 22.10
CA SER A 965 -34.54 -32.54 21.88
C SER A 965 -33.97 -31.35 22.61
N VAL A 966 -32.73 -31.49 23.09
CA VAL A 966 -31.95 -30.40 23.68
C VAL A 966 -30.59 -30.28 23.01
N ALA A 967 -30.13 -29.04 22.85
CA ALA A 967 -28.74 -28.72 22.58
C ALA A 967 -28.27 -27.64 23.58
N VAL A 968 -26.96 -27.54 23.77
CA VAL A 968 -26.32 -26.67 24.76
C VAL A 968 -25.23 -25.86 24.09
N GLY A 969 -25.05 -24.62 24.52
CA GLY A 969 -24.11 -23.68 23.93
C GLY A 969 -24.15 -22.34 24.64
N ASN A 970 -23.27 -21.42 24.30
CA ASN A 970 -23.24 -20.07 24.83
C ASN A 970 -23.91 -19.12 23.81
N PHE A 971 -25.22 -18.92 23.90
CA PHE A 971 -25.98 -18.17 22.87
C PHE A 971 -25.94 -16.65 23.10
N ASN A 972 -25.51 -16.20 24.29
CA ASN A 972 -25.40 -14.79 24.66
C ASN A 972 -23.96 -14.29 24.86
N ASN A 973 -22.96 -15.14 24.56
CA ASN A 973 -21.53 -14.86 24.68
C ASN A 973 -21.06 -14.47 26.10
N ASP A 974 -21.73 -14.95 27.16
CA ASP A 974 -21.36 -14.66 28.56
C ASP A 974 -20.43 -15.71 29.22
N ASN A 975 -20.02 -16.71 28.45
CA ASN A 975 -19.18 -17.86 28.84
C ASN A 975 -19.87 -18.82 29.82
N ARG A 976 -21.19 -18.84 29.85
CA ARG A 976 -21.99 -19.82 30.59
C ARG A 976 -22.77 -20.65 29.59
N LEU A 977 -23.04 -21.90 29.96
CA LEU A 977 -23.84 -22.77 29.13
C LEU A 977 -25.31 -22.42 29.27
N ASP A 978 -25.92 -22.14 28.13
CA ASP A 978 -27.35 -21.96 27.90
C ASP A 978 -27.93 -23.25 27.30
N ILE A 979 -29.26 -23.30 27.19
CA ILE A 979 -30.00 -24.45 26.70
C ILE A 979 -30.97 -24.02 25.61
N VAL A 980 -31.00 -24.74 24.49
CA VAL A 980 -32.08 -24.69 23.50
C VAL A 980 -32.85 -26.01 23.49
N VAL A 981 -34.19 -25.92 23.52
CA VAL A 981 -35.09 -27.08 23.57
C VAL A 981 -36.10 -27.01 22.45
N VAL A 982 -36.33 -28.13 21.78
CA VAL A 982 -37.35 -28.24 20.73
C VAL A 982 -38.70 -28.62 21.32
N ASN A 983 -39.76 -27.87 20.97
CA ASN A 983 -41.13 -28.06 21.46
C ASN A 983 -42.04 -28.57 20.34
N PHE A 984 -42.28 -29.88 20.31
CA PHE A 984 -42.97 -30.55 19.21
C PHE A 984 -44.38 -30.01 18.95
N ASP A 985 -45.23 -29.95 19.99
CA ASP A 985 -46.63 -29.53 19.84
C ASP A 985 -46.77 -28.01 19.68
N SER A 986 -45.76 -27.25 20.14
CA SER A 986 -45.80 -25.79 20.08
C SER A 986 -45.32 -25.25 18.72
N GLY A 987 -44.55 -26.02 17.95
CA GLY A 987 -43.95 -25.54 16.70
C GLY A 987 -42.89 -24.46 16.94
N THR A 988 -42.18 -24.57 18.07
CA THR A 988 -41.18 -23.58 18.52
C THR A 988 -39.94 -24.25 19.09
N ILE A 989 -38.88 -23.48 19.24
CA ILE A 989 -37.81 -23.75 20.20
C ILE A 989 -37.98 -22.88 21.45
N SER A 990 -37.48 -23.34 22.59
CA SER A 990 -37.30 -22.59 23.84
C SER A 990 -35.81 -22.36 24.07
N VAL A 991 -35.40 -21.13 24.37
CA VAL A 991 -34.03 -20.75 24.69
C VAL A 991 -34.00 -20.30 26.15
N LEU A 992 -33.14 -20.92 26.96
CA LEU A 992 -33.00 -20.69 28.39
C LEU A 992 -31.56 -20.26 28.68
N LEU A 993 -31.37 -19.02 29.11
CA LEU A 993 -30.05 -18.46 29.39
C LEU A 993 -29.56 -18.88 30.79
N GLY A 994 -28.32 -19.31 30.91
CA GLY A 994 -27.74 -19.90 32.11
C GLY A 994 -27.13 -18.87 33.06
N TYR A 995 -27.41 -18.99 34.36
CA TYR A 995 -26.77 -18.15 35.37
C TYR A 995 -25.35 -18.61 35.73
N GLY A 996 -24.89 -19.77 35.25
CA GLY A 996 -23.61 -20.38 35.65
C GLY A 996 -23.64 -20.97 37.07
N THR A 997 -24.83 -21.37 37.54
CA THR A 997 -25.04 -21.97 38.88
C THR A 997 -25.89 -23.24 38.81
N GLY A 998 -26.13 -23.76 37.60
CA GLY A 998 -27.14 -24.79 37.33
C GLY A 998 -28.58 -24.28 37.36
N SER A 999 -28.78 -22.97 37.28
CA SER A 999 -30.10 -22.32 37.18
C SER A 999 -30.19 -21.45 35.93
N PHE A 1000 -31.41 -21.26 35.42
CA PHE A 1000 -31.66 -20.60 34.13
C PHE A 1000 -32.72 -19.50 34.23
N GLU A 1001 -32.70 -18.57 33.27
CA GLU A 1001 -33.75 -17.60 33.03
C GLU A 1001 -35.05 -18.26 32.53
N ASP A 1002 -36.14 -17.48 32.51
CA ASP A 1002 -37.37 -17.90 31.86
C ASP A 1002 -37.15 -18.07 30.34
N GLN A 1003 -37.82 -19.07 29.76
CA GLN A 1003 -37.68 -19.39 28.35
C GLN A 1003 -38.11 -18.24 27.41
N ASN A 1004 -37.34 -18.02 26.35
CA ASN A 1004 -37.78 -17.28 25.16
C ASN A 1004 -38.09 -18.26 24.02
N THR A 1005 -39.16 -18.01 23.26
CA THR A 1005 -39.58 -18.94 22.20
C THR A 1005 -39.50 -18.37 20.80
N TYR A 1006 -38.98 -19.15 19.85
CA TYR A 1006 -38.85 -18.79 18.44
C TYR A 1006 -39.61 -19.78 17.57
N SER A 1007 -40.26 -19.27 16.51
CA SER A 1007 -41.09 -20.10 15.63
C SER A 1007 -40.24 -20.92 14.68
N THR A 1008 -40.62 -22.19 14.51
CA THR A 1008 -40.02 -23.11 13.53
C THR A 1008 -41.09 -23.56 12.54
N GLY A 1009 -40.90 -24.71 11.89
CA GLY A 1009 -41.96 -25.44 11.21
C GLY A 1009 -42.83 -26.26 12.17
N SER A 1010 -43.78 -27.01 11.61
CA SER A 1010 -44.68 -27.88 12.37
C SER A 1010 -43.99 -29.16 12.82
N PHE A 1011 -44.20 -29.53 14.09
CA PHE A 1011 -43.66 -30.74 14.72
C PHE A 1011 -42.13 -30.82 14.63
N PRO A 1012 -41.40 -29.84 15.19
CA PRO A 1012 -39.95 -29.90 15.28
C PRO A 1012 -39.53 -31.05 16.20
N VAL A 1013 -38.45 -31.78 15.84
CA VAL A 1013 -38.06 -33.03 16.51
C VAL A 1013 -36.60 -33.10 16.94
N SER A 1014 -35.68 -32.38 16.28
CA SER A 1014 -34.24 -32.41 16.57
C SER A 1014 -33.63 -31.05 16.30
N VAL A 1015 -32.60 -30.71 17.07
CA VAL A 1015 -31.86 -29.44 16.98
C VAL A 1015 -30.36 -29.70 16.96
N ALA A 1016 -29.63 -28.90 16.20
CA ALA A 1016 -28.18 -28.75 16.30
C ALA A 1016 -27.83 -27.25 16.30
N VAL A 1017 -26.68 -26.90 16.88
CA VAL A 1017 -26.25 -25.52 17.08
C VAL A 1017 -24.78 -25.38 16.76
N ASP A 1018 -24.46 -24.32 16.01
CA ASP A 1018 -23.10 -23.95 15.61
C ASP A 1018 -23.16 -22.60 14.86
N ASP A 1019 -22.03 -22.05 14.42
CA ASP A 1019 -21.94 -20.81 13.64
C ASP A 1019 -21.98 -21.08 12.12
N PHE A 1020 -23.14 -20.88 11.48
CA PHE A 1020 -23.34 -21.23 10.06
C PHE A 1020 -23.00 -20.09 9.11
N ASN A 1021 -22.92 -18.86 9.61
CA ASN A 1021 -22.60 -17.68 8.82
C ASN A 1021 -21.18 -17.14 9.07
N ASN A 1022 -20.41 -17.79 9.95
CA ASN A 1022 -19.06 -17.42 10.41
C ASN A 1022 -19.03 -16.00 11.04
N ASP A 1023 -20.04 -15.66 11.84
CA ASP A 1023 -20.12 -14.39 12.58
C ASP A 1023 -19.73 -14.49 14.07
N ASN A 1024 -19.21 -15.66 14.47
CA ASN A 1024 -18.84 -16.07 15.82
C ASN A 1024 -20.01 -16.08 16.81
N ARG A 1025 -21.23 -16.27 16.34
CA ARG A 1025 -22.43 -16.42 17.19
C ARG A 1025 -23.08 -17.75 16.87
N LEU A 1026 -23.60 -18.40 17.90
CA LEU A 1026 -24.29 -19.67 17.71
C LEU A 1026 -25.64 -19.43 17.04
N ASP A 1027 -25.84 -20.11 15.91
CA ASP A 1027 -27.12 -20.24 15.24
C ASP A 1027 -27.77 -21.58 15.60
N VAL A 1028 -29.01 -21.75 15.16
CA VAL A 1028 -29.80 -22.96 15.44
C VAL A 1028 -30.36 -23.53 14.14
N VAL A 1029 -30.14 -24.84 13.95
CA VAL A 1029 -30.80 -25.61 12.89
C VAL A 1029 -31.81 -26.59 13.50
N VAL A 1030 -33.05 -26.57 12.99
CA VAL A 1030 -34.15 -27.40 13.49
C VAL A 1030 -34.79 -28.17 12.34
N VAL A 1031 -35.02 -29.46 12.53
CA VAL A 1031 -35.78 -30.27 11.58
C VAL A 1031 -37.24 -30.43 12.00
N ASN A 1032 -38.14 -30.22 11.03
CA ASN A 1032 -39.59 -30.15 11.24
C ASN A 1032 -40.28 -31.32 10.54
N SER A 1033 -40.71 -32.30 11.33
CA SER A 1033 -41.13 -33.61 10.81
C SER A 1033 -42.41 -33.53 9.98
N ASN A 1034 -43.40 -32.71 10.37
CA ASN A 1034 -44.65 -32.58 9.62
C ASN A 1034 -44.55 -31.61 8.44
N SER A 1035 -43.72 -30.58 8.57
CA SER A 1035 -43.49 -29.61 7.48
C SER A 1035 -42.55 -30.15 6.40
N ASN A 1036 -41.77 -31.20 6.68
CA ASN A 1036 -40.70 -31.71 5.81
C ASN A 1036 -39.65 -30.64 5.50
N THR A 1037 -39.27 -29.85 6.50
CA THR A 1037 -38.34 -28.72 6.33
C THR A 1037 -37.25 -28.69 7.39
N VAL A 1038 -36.12 -28.09 7.04
CA VAL A 1038 -35.14 -27.52 7.98
C VAL A 1038 -35.44 -26.04 8.15
N SER A 1039 -35.38 -25.57 9.40
CA SER A 1039 -35.38 -24.16 9.78
C SER A 1039 -33.98 -23.79 10.25
N VAL A 1040 -33.33 -22.82 9.61
CA VAL A 1040 -32.07 -22.22 10.08
C VAL A 1040 -32.40 -20.86 10.69
N LEU A 1041 -32.07 -20.66 11.96
CA LEU A 1041 -32.31 -19.44 12.72
C LEU A 1041 -30.95 -18.84 13.09
N LEU A 1042 -30.59 -17.71 12.48
CA LEU A 1042 -29.30 -17.05 12.74
C LEU A 1042 -29.34 -16.29 14.08
N GLY A 1043 -28.29 -16.41 14.87
CA GLY A 1043 -28.18 -15.88 16.22
C GLY A 1043 -27.70 -14.43 16.25
N TYR A 1044 -28.31 -13.60 17.07
CA TYR A 1044 -27.83 -12.24 17.33
C TYR A 1044 -26.67 -12.19 18.34
N GLY A 1045 -26.32 -13.31 18.98
CA GLY A 1045 -25.27 -13.40 20.01
C GLY A 1045 -25.69 -12.86 21.38
N ASN A 1046 -26.98 -12.64 21.60
CA ASN A 1046 -27.57 -12.18 22.86
C ASN A 1046 -28.68 -13.14 23.35
N GLY A 1047 -28.73 -14.36 22.83
CA GLY A 1047 -29.81 -15.33 23.09
C GLY A 1047 -31.06 -15.19 22.20
N SER A 1048 -31.09 -14.22 21.27
CA SER A 1048 -32.18 -14.06 20.31
C SER A 1048 -31.80 -14.40 18.88
N PHE A 1049 -32.80 -14.70 18.04
CA PHE A 1049 -32.61 -15.23 16.69
C PHE A 1049 -33.41 -14.47 15.62
N GLU A 1050 -32.94 -14.51 14.37
CA GLU A 1050 -33.66 -14.03 13.18
C GLU A 1050 -34.86 -14.92 12.83
N ASP A 1051 -35.69 -14.45 11.89
CA ASP A 1051 -36.73 -15.28 11.29
C ASP A 1051 -36.11 -16.48 10.55
N GLN A 1052 -36.75 -17.64 10.67
CA GLN A 1052 -36.25 -18.88 10.07
C GLN A 1052 -36.09 -18.80 8.55
N ASN A 1053 -34.92 -19.23 8.07
CA ASN A 1053 -34.72 -19.64 6.68
C ASN A 1053 -35.17 -21.10 6.50
N ILE A 1054 -36.04 -21.34 5.52
CA ILE A 1054 -36.72 -22.64 5.38
C ILE A 1054 -36.18 -23.38 4.15
N TYR A 1055 -35.69 -24.60 4.38
CA TYR A 1055 -35.18 -25.49 3.34
C TYR A 1055 -36.01 -26.78 3.29
N SER A 1056 -36.38 -27.23 2.09
CA SER A 1056 -37.16 -28.46 1.92
C SER A 1056 -36.28 -29.69 2.07
N THR A 1057 -36.76 -30.69 2.82
CA THR A 1057 -36.08 -31.97 3.07
C THR A 1057 -36.83 -33.14 2.40
N GLY A 1058 -36.46 -34.37 2.75
CA GLY A 1058 -37.32 -35.55 2.53
C GLY A 1058 -38.51 -35.59 3.49
N SER A 1059 -39.27 -36.68 3.47
CA SER A 1059 -40.45 -36.88 4.29
C SER A 1059 -40.11 -37.35 5.70
N LEU A 1060 -40.81 -36.77 6.69
CA LEU A 1060 -40.65 -37.06 8.12
C LEU A 1060 -39.18 -36.99 8.57
N PRO A 1061 -38.49 -35.84 8.43
CA PRO A 1061 -37.16 -35.67 8.99
C PRO A 1061 -37.20 -35.88 10.51
N SER A 1062 -36.19 -36.57 11.04
CA SER A 1062 -36.17 -37.14 12.40
C SER A 1062 -35.00 -36.67 13.25
N SER A 1063 -33.85 -36.41 12.64
CA SER A 1063 -32.62 -35.99 13.32
C SER A 1063 -31.75 -35.14 12.41
N VAL A 1064 -30.98 -34.22 13.00
CA VAL A 1064 -30.05 -33.32 12.33
C VAL A 1064 -28.68 -33.37 12.98
N ALA A 1065 -27.62 -33.27 12.16
CA ALA A 1065 -26.25 -33.03 12.59
C ALA A 1065 -25.58 -32.03 11.63
N VAL A 1066 -24.46 -31.46 12.06
CA VAL A 1066 -23.78 -30.35 11.38
C VAL A 1066 -22.28 -30.63 11.30
N GLY A 1067 -21.62 -30.09 10.28
CA GLY A 1067 -20.17 -30.19 10.10
C GLY A 1067 -19.77 -29.78 8.69
N ASP A 1068 -18.49 -29.56 8.44
CA ASP A 1068 -17.99 -29.22 7.10
C ASP A 1068 -17.67 -30.51 6.30
N PHE A 1069 -18.55 -30.91 5.36
CA PHE A 1069 -18.37 -32.12 4.55
C PHE A 1069 -17.59 -31.88 3.25
N ASN A 1070 -17.29 -30.61 2.91
CA ASN A 1070 -16.64 -30.24 1.65
C ASN A 1070 -15.30 -29.50 1.84
N ASN A 1071 -14.90 -29.26 3.09
CA ASN A 1071 -13.70 -28.55 3.53
C ASN A 1071 -13.59 -27.11 3.00
N ASP A 1072 -14.71 -26.40 2.88
CA ASP A 1072 -14.77 -24.98 2.51
C ASP A 1072 -14.82 -24.01 3.71
N ASN A 1073 -14.66 -24.55 4.93
CA ASN A 1073 -14.79 -23.84 6.21
C ASN A 1073 -16.18 -23.20 6.41
N ARG A 1074 -17.21 -23.79 5.79
CA ARG A 1074 -18.61 -23.49 6.05
C ARG A 1074 -19.30 -24.74 6.56
N LEU A 1075 -20.18 -24.54 7.53
CA LEU A 1075 -20.94 -25.65 8.07
C LEU A 1075 -22.04 -26.09 7.10
N ASP A 1076 -22.08 -27.39 6.88
CA ASP A 1076 -23.10 -28.09 6.14
C ASP A 1076 -24.10 -28.75 7.12
N VAL A 1077 -25.27 -29.12 6.61
CA VAL A 1077 -26.34 -29.76 7.40
C VAL A 1077 -26.66 -31.14 6.85
N VAL A 1078 -26.72 -32.14 7.74
CA VAL A 1078 -27.18 -33.49 7.41
C VAL A 1078 -28.46 -33.84 8.16
N VAL A 1079 -29.45 -34.43 7.46
CA VAL A 1079 -30.79 -34.72 7.98
C VAL A 1079 -31.22 -36.15 7.69
N ALA A 1080 -31.61 -36.91 8.72
CA ALA A 1080 -32.19 -38.23 8.59
C ALA A 1080 -33.70 -38.17 8.28
N ASN A 1081 -34.13 -38.67 7.12
CA ASN A 1081 -35.52 -38.66 6.65
C ASN A 1081 -36.19 -40.03 6.84
N SER A 1082 -36.96 -40.15 7.93
CA SER A 1082 -37.55 -41.43 8.34
C SER A 1082 -38.60 -41.98 7.35
N GLY A 1083 -39.31 -41.09 6.66
CA GLY A 1083 -40.36 -41.45 5.70
C GLY A 1083 -39.83 -41.88 4.32
N ASN A 1084 -38.61 -41.47 3.96
CA ASN A 1084 -37.97 -41.82 2.70
C ASN A 1084 -36.90 -42.91 2.82
N ASN A 1085 -36.45 -43.24 4.03
CA ASN A 1085 -35.28 -44.10 4.26
C ASN A 1085 -34.01 -43.51 3.60
N THR A 1086 -33.83 -42.20 3.78
CA THR A 1086 -32.69 -41.47 3.22
C THR A 1086 -32.09 -40.52 4.24
N VAL A 1087 -30.88 -40.05 3.94
CA VAL A 1087 -30.26 -38.89 4.55
C VAL A 1087 -30.11 -37.78 3.51
N SER A 1088 -30.46 -36.54 3.86
CA SER A 1088 -30.26 -35.33 3.04
C SER A 1088 -29.04 -34.57 3.51
N VAL A 1089 -28.22 -34.07 2.59
CA VAL A 1089 -27.03 -33.25 2.87
C VAL A 1089 -27.17 -31.90 2.15
N PHE A 1090 -27.13 -30.82 2.90
CA PHE A 1090 -27.18 -29.44 2.43
C PHE A 1090 -25.80 -28.81 2.59
N LEU A 1091 -25.25 -28.24 1.51
CA LEU A 1091 -23.95 -27.59 1.57
C LEU A 1091 -24.10 -26.11 1.92
N GLY A 1092 -23.31 -25.63 2.88
CA GLY A 1092 -23.14 -24.23 3.18
C GLY A 1092 -22.57 -23.47 1.98
N TYR A 1093 -22.92 -22.19 1.87
CA TYR A 1093 -22.40 -21.31 0.83
C TYR A 1093 -22.33 -19.87 1.30
N ARG A 1094 -21.20 -19.21 1.01
CA ARG A 1094 -21.02 -17.79 1.28
C ARG A 1094 -21.92 -16.98 0.34
N ASN A 1095 -22.95 -16.35 0.90
CA ASN A 1095 -23.86 -15.49 0.16
C ASN A 1095 -23.96 -14.16 0.88
N LEU A 1096 -23.09 -13.23 0.48
CA LEU A 1096 -23.05 -11.89 1.05
C LEU A 1096 -24.16 -11.04 0.44
N ALA A 1097 -24.91 -10.38 1.31
CA ALA A 1097 -25.95 -9.46 0.94
C ALA A 1097 -25.78 -8.17 1.72
N PHE A 1098 -26.03 -7.05 1.05
CA PHE A 1098 -26.20 -5.78 1.75
C PHE A 1098 -27.46 -5.84 2.59
N ARG A 1099 -27.27 -5.78 3.90
CA ARG A 1099 -28.35 -5.48 4.81
C ARG A 1099 -28.33 -3.98 5.05
N LYS A 1100 -29.43 -3.30 4.70
CA LYS A 1100 -29.63 -1.94 5.18
C LYS A 1100 -29.89 -2.01 6.68
N GLN A 1101 -28.84 -1.75 7.44
CA GLN A 1101 -28.87 -1.87 8.89
C GLN A 1101 -29.70 -0.76 9.50
N THR A 1102 -29.51 0.47 9.02
CA THR A 1102 -30.34 1.61 9.42
C THR A 1102 -30.41 2.68 8.33
N THR A 1103 -31.43 3.52 8.43
CA THR A 1103 -31.55 4.75 7.63
C THR A 1103 -31.51 5.92 8.58
N LEU A 1104 -30.45 6.71 8.49
CA LEU A 1104 -30.36 8.01 9.13
C LEU A 1104 -31.21 8.99 8.32
N LYS A 1105 -32.40 9.31 8.85
CA LYS A 1105 -33.27 10.30 8.21
C LYS A 1105 -32.78 11.68 8.59
N THR A 1106 -32.24 12.40 7.61
CA THR A 1106 -32.02 13.82 7.73
C THR A 1106 -33.36 14.57 7.61
N ILE A 1107 -33.41 15.84 8.03
CA ILE A 1107 -34.62 16.66 7.95
C ILE A 1107 -35.18 16.66 6.52
N ARG A 1108 -36.50 16.65 6.40
CA ARG A 1108 -37.18 16.70 5.10
C ARG A 1108 -36.75 17.89 4.23
N GLY A 1109 -36.33 17.62 3.00
CA GLY A 1109 -35.83 18.57 2.01
C GLY A 1109 -34.36 18.96 2.20
N SER A 1110 -33.60 18.24 3.02
CA SER A 1110 -32.22 18.54 3.42
C SER A 1110 -31.17 18.31 2.34
N ARG A 1111 -31.34 17.28 1.50
CA ARG A 1111 -30.39 16.89 0.44
C ARG A 1111 -28.95 16.75 0.98
N PRO A 1112 -28.65 15.64 1.70
CA PRO A 1112 -27.32 15.37 2.23
C PRO A 1112 -26.30 15.27 1.09
N ARG A 1113 -25.11 15.87 1.29
CA ARG A 1113 -24.11 16.04 0.21
C ARG A 1113 -22.77 15.37 0.49
N SER A 1114 -22.30 15.44 1.72
CA SER A 1114 -21.02 14.91 2.19
C SER A 1114 -21.15 14.63 3.68
N PHE A 1115 -20.34 13.71 4.20
CA PHE A 1115 -20.31 13.36 5.61
C PHE A 1115 -18.90 12.96 6.03
N THR A 1116 -18.70 12.91 7.34
CA THR A 1116 -17.44 12.52 7.97
C THR A 1116 -17.73 11.70 9.24
N PHE A 1117 -16.72 10.98 9.70
CA PHE A 1117 -16.77 10.09 10.85
C PHE A 1117 -15.89 10.62 11.97
N GLY A 1118 -16.22 10.25 13.19
CA GLY A 1118 -15.43 10.58 14.37
C GLY A 1118 -16.20 10.27 15.64
N ASP A 1119 -15.50 10.17 16.76
CA ASP A 1119 -16.13 10.14 18.07
C ASP A 1119 -16.43 11.58 18.53
N PHE A 1120 -17.67 12.02 18.34
CA PHE A 1120 -18.14 13.37 18.64
C PHE A 1120 -18.71 13.50 20.06
N ASN A 1121 -18.73 12.42 20.86
CA ASN A 1121 -19.24 12.44 22.23
C ASN A 1121 -18.29 11.79 23.28
N SER A 1122 -17.09 11.34 22.87
CA SER A 1122 -16.08 10.63 23.68
C SER A 1122 -16.53 9.27 24.23
N ASP A 1123 -17.50 8.61 23.61
CA ASP A 1123 -17.94 7.26 24.01
C ASP A 1123 -17.13 6.12 23.35
N ARG A 1124 -16.11 6.48 22.56
CA ARG A 1124 -15.25 5.61 21.75
C ARG A 1124 -16.01 4.84 20.67
N ARG A 1125 -17.15 5.39 20.24
CA ARG A 1125 -17.93 4.87 19.12
C ARG A 1125 -17.88 5.86 17.99
N THR A 1126 -18.00 5.33 16.79
CA THR A 1126 -17.95 6.15 15.59
C THR A 1126 -19.30 6.82 15.37
N ASP A 1127 -19.32 8.14 15.42
CA ASP A 1127 -20.47 8.97 15.09
C ASP A 1127 -20.40 9.46 13.63
N ILE A 1128 -21.53 9.97 13.13
CA ILE A 1128 -21.64 10.44 11.74
C ILE A 1128 -22.15 11.87 11.71
N ALA A 1129 -21.42 12.74 10.99
CA ALA A 1129 -21.82 14.12 10.74
C ALA A 1129 -22.07 14.35 9.25
N VAL A 1130 -23.29 14.78 8.91
CA VAL A 1130 -23.81 14.88 7.53
C VAL A 1130 -24.14 16.31 7.16
N VAL A 1131 -23.58 16.81 6.06
CA VAL A 1131 -23.91 18.13 5.51
C VAL A 1131 -25.19 18.10 4.68
N ASN A 1132 -26.15 18.94 5.05
CA ASN A 1132 -27.46 19.10 4.42
C ASN A 1132 -27.54 20.42 3.65
N THR A 1133 -27.32 20.36 2.32
CA THR A 1133 -27.15 21.57 1.51
C THR A 1133 -28.43 22.39 1.36
N ALA A 1134 -29.61 21.76 1.24
CA ALA A 1134 -30.83 22.47 0.85
C ALA A 1134 -31.57 23.15 2.01
N ILE A 1135 -31.34 22.69 3.25
CA ILE A 1135 -31.90 23.32 4.46
C ILE A 1135 -30.85 24.03 5.30
N ASN A 1136 -29.59 24.06 4.84
CA ASN A 1136 -28.50 24.73 5.54
C ASN A 1136 -28.30 24.15 6.94
N SER A 1137 -27.94 22.86 7.03
CA SER A 1137 -27.67 22.22 8.33
C SER A 1137 -26.60 21.15 8.26
N VAL A 1138 -26.13 20.73 9.42
CA VAL A 1138 -25.42 19.49 9.65
C VAL A 1138 -26.26 18.60 10.54
N GLY A 1139 -26.43 17.34 10.15
CA GLY A 1139 -27.03 16.32 10.98
C GLY A 1139 -25.95 15.49 11.65
N VAL A 1140 -25.90 15.50 12.98
CA VAL A 1140 -25.06 14.59 13.75
C VAL A 1140 -25.90 13.45 14.26
N PHE A 1141 -25.38 12.24 14.07
CA PHE A 1141 -25.96 11.00 14.50
C PHE A 1141 -24.93 10.33 15.40
N LEU A 1142 -25.22 10.25 16.71
CA LEU A 1142 -24.32 9.56 17.62
C LEU A 1142 -24.49 8.06 17.48
N GLY A 1143 -23.39 7.35 17.29
CA GLY A 1143 -23.34 5.91 17.13
C GLY A 1143 -23.49 5.18 18.46
N TYR A 1144 -24.29 4.12 18.45
CA TYR A 1144 -24.26 3.11 19.49
C TYR A 1144 -23.64 1.83 18.93
N SER A 1145 -23.18 0.93 19.81
CA SER A 1145 -22.49 -0.32 19.47
C SER A 1145 -23.32 -1.37 18.72
N ASP A 1146 -24.53 -1.03 18.31
CA ASP A 1146 -25.51 -1.92 17.67
C ASP A 1146 -26.08 -1.32 16.37
N TYR A 1147 -25.36 -0.39 15.75
CA TYR A 1147 -25.79 0.38 14.58
C TYR A 1147 -27.06 1.20 14.77
N THR A 1148 -27.51 1.36 16.02
CA THR A 1148 -28.48 2.39 16.31
C THR A 1148 -27.76 3.72 16.39
N PHE A 1149 -28.50 4.78 16.06
CA PHE A 1149 -27.99 6.12 16.18
C PHE A 1149 -28.99 6.98 16.93
N SER A 1150 -28.52 8.05 17.53
CA SER A 1150 -29.41 9.08 18.05
C SER A 1150 -30.36 9.58 16.95
N ASN A 1151 -31.48 10.18 17.34
CA ASN A 1151 -32.19 11.04 16.41
C ASN A 1151 -31.23 12.10 15.86
N GLN A 1152 -31.45 12.53 14.61
CA GLN A 1152 -30.61 13.57 14.00
C GLN A 1152 -30.57 14.78 14.93
N ILE A 1153 -29.37 15.11 15.36
CA ILE A 1153 -29.12 16.36 16.05
C ILE A 1153 -28.77 17.36 14.97
N THR A 1154 -29.73 18.24 14.75
CA THR A 1154 -29.63 19.22 13.69
C THR A 1154 -28.87 20.41 14.23
N LEU A 1155 -27.67 20.54 13.71
CA LEU A 1155 -26.83 21.70 13.84
C LEU A 1155 -27.19 22.61 12.66
N LEU A 1156 -27.86 23.73 12.92
CA LEU A 1156 -28.12 24.68 11.84
C LEU A 1156 -26.78 25.11 11.26
N SER A 1157 -26.67 25.16 9.94
CA SER A 1157 -25.47 25.59 9.22
C SER A 1157 -25.80 26.88 8.48
N GLY A 1158 -24.78 27.57 8.00
CA GLY A 1158 -24.92 28.65 7.06
C GLY A 1158 -25.46 28.17 5.72
N ALA A 1159 -25.83 29.10 4.86
CA ALA A 1159 -26.46 28.84 3.60
C ALA A 1159 -25.58 28.05 2.62
N SER A 1160 -26.15 26.95 2.12
CA SER A 1160 -25.53 26.02 1.17
C SER A 1160 -24.21 25.43 1.68
N PRO A 1161 -24.23 24.62 2.76
CA PRO A 1161 -23.04 23.91 3.21
C PRO A 1161 -22.62 22.87 2.17
N VAL A 1162 -21.31 22.77 1.92
CA VAL A 1162 -20.76 21.95 0.81
C VAL A 1162 -19.70 20.93 1.22
N ALA A 1163 -19.02 21.16 2.34
CA ALA A 1163 -17.94 20.31 2.83
C ALA A 1163 -17.91 20.34 4.37
N ILE A 1164 -17.41 19.26 4.96
CA ILE A 1164 -17.26 19.07 6.40
C ILE A 1164 -15.94 18.37 6.70
N SER A 1165 -15.32 18.72 7.82
CA SER A 1165 -14.15 18.06 8.39
C SER A 1165 -14.27 18.00 9.91
N THR A 1166 -13.43 17.16 10.53
CA THR A 1166 -13.40 16.96 11.98
C THR A 1166 -12.03 17.27 12.56
N GLY A 1167 -11.97 17.55 13.87
CA GLY A 1167 -10.75 17.80 14.64
C GLY A 1167 -11.11 18.18 16.08
N ASN A 1168 -10.19 18.09 17.04
CA ASN A 1168 -10.42 18.45 18.45
C ASN A 1168 -9.90 19.87 18.75
N PHE A 1169 -10.76 20.88 18.67
CA PHE A 1169 -10.48 22.32 18.79
C PHE A 1169 -10.60 22.82 20.22
N ASN A 1170 -11.04 21.99 21.16
CA ASN A 1170 -11.13 22.34 22.57
C ASN A 1170 -10.29 21.46 23.49
N ASN A 1171 -9.45 20.60 22.90
CA ASN A 1171 -8.57 19.65 23.56
C ASN A 1171 -9.28 18.85 24.67
N ASP A 1172 -10.58 18.62 24.52
CA ASP A 1172 -11.41 17.89 25.48
C ASP A 1172 -11.47 16.38 25.18
N SER A 1173 -10.69 15.94 24.17
CA SER A 1173 -10.63 14.58 23.62
C SER A 1173 -11.87 14.19 22.81
N ILE A 1174 -12.77 15.12 22.53
CA ILE A 1174 -13.93 14.96 21.66
C ILE A 1174 -13.63 15.61 20.31
N LEU A 1175 -14.06 14.97 19.22
CA LEU A 1175 -13.96 15.58 17.91
C LEU A 1175 -15.07 16.61 17.71
N ASP A 1176 -14.71 17.73 17.12
CA ASP A 1176 -15.59 18.82 16.72
C ASP A 1176 -15.80 18.84 15.21
N LEU A 1177 -16.78 19.63 14.77
CA LEU A 1177 -17.18 19.71 13.36
C LEU A 1177 -16.97 21.10 12.78
N VAL A 1178 -16.29 21.17 11.64
CA VAL A 1178 -16.13 22.40 10.86
C VAL A 1178 -16.84 22.29 9.51
N VAL A 1179 -17.63 23.30 9.17
CA VAL A 1179 -18.51 23.27 8.00
C VAL A 1179 -18.36 24.52 7.14
N ALA A 1180 -18.14 24.33 5.84
CA ALA A 1180 -18.02 25.41 4.86
C ALA A 1180 -19.36 25.75 4.20
N ASN A 1181 -19.82 27.00 4.34
CA ASN A 1181 -21.08 27.50 3.78
C ASN A 1181 -20.85 28.46 2.61
N ASN A 1182 -21.25 28.03 1.41
CA ASN A 1182 -20.95 28.74 0.17
C ASN A 1182 -21.77 30.04 -0.02
N LYS A 1183 -23.04 30.08 0.40
CA LYS A 1183 -23.98 31.13 -0.02
C LYS A 1183 -24.07 32.31 0.96
N ASP A 1184 -24.07 32.06 2.26
CA ASP A 1184 -24.10 33.12 3.28
C ASP A 1184 -22.73 33.44 3.85
N ALA A 1185 -21.72 32.85 3.23
CA ALA A 1185 -20.40 33.34 3.41
C ALA A 1185 -19.91 33.07 4.86
N SER A 1186 -20.13 31.87 5.39
CA SER A 1186 -19.83 31.54 6.79
C SER A 1186 -19.10 30.21 6.94
N VAL A 1187 -18.41 30.06 8.05
CA VAL A 1187 -17.96 28.77 8.55
C VAL A 1187 -18.69 28.53 9.85
N ASP A 1188 -19.16 27.30 10.06
CA ASP A 1188 -19.72 26.95 11.35
C ASP A 1188 -18.79 25.97 12.04
N LEU A 1189 -18.50 26.25 13.31
CA LEU A 1189 -17.83 25.33 14.20
C LEU A 1189 -18.78 24.91 15.31
N PHE A 1190 -18.86 23.60 15.48
CA PHE A 1190 -19.64 22.96 16.51
C PHE A 1190 -18.68 22.26 17.45
N LEU A 1191 -18.37 22.91 18.58
CA LEU A 1191 -17.47 22.35 19.59
C LEU A 1191 -18.21 21.48 20.59
N GLY A 1192 -17.55 20.43 21.03
CA GLY A 1192 -18.00 19.45 21.99
C GLY A 1192 -19.42 19.05 21.66
N VAL A 1193 -19.60 18.18 20.67
CA VAL A 1193 -20.91 17.58 20.39
C VAL A 1193 -21.24 16.55 21.50
N VAL A 1194 -21.03 16.94 22.77
CA VAL A 1194 -21.53 16.27 23.98
C VAL A 1194 -23.05 16.38 23.96
N ILE A 1195 -23.67 15.52 23.19
CA ILE A 1195 -25.09 15.26 23.28
C ILE A 1195 -25.21 14.25 24.41
N SER A 1196 -25.58 14.70 25.61
CA SER A 1196 -25.85 13.75 26.69
C SER A 1196 -27.07 12.91 26.33
N THR A 1197 -26.88 11.61 26.16
CA THR A 1197 -27.96 10.62 26.06
C THR A 1197 -28.45 10.25 27.45
N THR A 1198 -28.97 11.20 28.23
CA THR A 1198 -29.85 10.83 29.35
C THR A 1198 -31.21 10.48 28.76
N THR A 1199 -31.48 9.19 28.56
CA THR A 1199 -32.85 8.70 28.38
C THR A 1199 -33.68 9.07 29.62
N PRO A 1200 -34.89 9.65 29.45
CA PRO A 1200 -35.81 9.83 30.56
C PRO A 1200 -36.37 8.46 30.95
N SER A 1201 -36.33 8.14 32.25
CA SER A 1201 -37.11 7.06 32.84
C SER A 1201 -38.60 7.23 32.60
#